data_AF-A0A7Y8RJX5-F1
#
_entry.id   AF-A0A7Y8RJX5-F1
#
_cell.length_a   1.000
_cell.length_b   1.000
_cell.length_c   1.000
_cell.angle_alpha   90.00
_cell.angle_beta   90.00
_cell.angle_gamma   90.00
#
_symmetry.space_group_name_H-M   'P 1'
#
loop_
_entity.id
_entity.type
_entity.pdbx_description
1 polymer ?
#
loop_
_entity_poly.entity_id
_entity_poly.type
_entity_poly.pdbx_seq_one_letter_code
_entity_poly.pdbx_strand_id
1 'polypeptide(L)'
;MDDQPTRPQRAALARGHAKLGRLTPAFISTDDLVRYLHERMAPRLQLEHASVLLQRLSDGLYLANEPIPDRPTVFNWNLLLDVDPVSQDFMDPEGFRIVGGWHAHTNMTDWVKRENPSWTAEEVTAFQGFYSEPDIIIIFQDRHQFKVVYLSGPDGTLLKFEPDDSTAGADYARWLRNRGGFDSPHAHSGTLAGYYQKLASLGRLTFLASIPAWGDSVGAVPADWQPRKPFKAPALALPCSPVFMDKPQALSHAWSRIQRRPTARQHVLILQRDGHEHYLAGEPEREASVGGQLPLLPAGCHLHGIYFHSRPLPGLYPDQEAWLFKHFVSPLELAQRIAQFRQYSQGAQSTLGASLYIRVRDEAILRYRFSGSAAESRLFTQAADGTVEADELQSKLHSGVLLTRDFVRQVARAGELTVEKTSALWDRSGVVDDTWTPYSQVVLPALSAAFLTADDAALHAHRRVGRGREQVLGGLILKRGDGRFVVTEPLPAGPRPFAFAGGYPLDRQKQPIMLHPDHHLHGRYVSRTALSLTDPAQAVERKWTRQDTELNAQMFLADDVADLLATGQVGYLSGTEDCLLALAPSTTTLAWRKQWSSETAGMRSAINQRLEEGKVKPADVVRTLAEAGTLRIVLGNALWGPAGFVEVDWGPWVRALTFQRPATVSHGPIFESADAAARERHRHAAHYYGDDHVSRYFAFVLKHRQREEYVASELVPVTRQSALLALSRLYGNALPEGFDCHGLYYSKPWVGNGTRGWLQRFFIEPEDLSEALFQARVNALLSPLGKPLYIAVPDGALLRYQSPSTQGLFETNSIGDSAATVRAKLNIGTLTPLQFVRNVAISGRLEVVQTSPCWDREGTVTGLWMPYAHLLRRRLSPAFVSMDDAALYVRRRVPTNIEYPYGGLVLRREDGWFFATEPLRVPDDSFDLKWIFPDELATRGEHPPRTVPVASYYARPAQQWPFILSPAQSQVYGNLFSTRALAQVFLTERTRMSHYWLPADGALLRLNARPEEKAPLVTSVDLVTRPRNHHDWLNGRLERMLREGELTPTEYVNRVAQAFALHVVKGSALWGSPGPVRAWQPFMPVLRPTMLMCRPTTIRCAARCMCRPMTLCATPMNLLARGANCSLATCWSRPAPGVSSPRCRSLTPGPTWRIDGYSAMPVTLIAMPWAACTCVHRRCPRWCRARPHRQATASIKGYFCRHG
;
A
#
# COMPACT_ATOMS: atom_id res chain seq x y z
N MET A 1 23.78 -85.92 -41.79
CA MET A 1 24.34 -85.04 -40.75
C MET A 1 23.57 -83.72 -40.86
N ASP A 2 22.38 -83.58 -40.28
CA ASP A 2 21.89 -84.02 -38.95
C ASP A 2 22.58 -83.18 -37.85
N ASP A 3 21.89 -82.58 -36.88
CA ASP A 3 20.50 -82.80 -36.44
C ASP A 3 19.68 -81.50 -36.24
N GLN A 4 18.35 -81.64 -36.20
CA GLN A 4 17.46 -80.62 -35.59
C GLN A 4 17.41 -80.79 -34.05
N PRO A 5 17.01 -79.74 -33.34
CA PRO A 5 16.05 -79.89 -32.25
C PRO A 5 14.67 -79.34 -32.63
N THR A 6 13.62 -80.07 -32.27
CA THR A 6 12.23 -79.78 -32.65
C THR A 6 11.48 -78.91 -31.64
N ARG A 7 10.38 -78.28 -32.10
CA ARG A 7 9.40 -77.55 -31.25
C ARG A 7 8.76 -78.45 -30.19
N PRO A 8 8.35 -77.87 -29.05
CA PRO A 8 6.91 -77.92 -28.74
C PRO A 8 6.28 -76.54 -28.48
N GLN A 9 4.95 -76.51 -28.50
CA GLN A 9 4.11 -75.30 -28.52
C GLN A 9 3.79 -74.76 -27.12
N ARG A 10 3.71 -73.43 -26.99
CA ARG A 10 2.63 -72.65 -26.31
C ARG A 10 3.00 -71.15 -26.36
N ALA A 11 2.08 -70.21 -26.49
CA ALA A 11 0.62 -70.30 -26.73
C ALA A 11 0.22 -69.27 -27.81
N ALA A 12 -1.02 -69.34 -28.31
CA ALA A 12 -1.55 -68.30 -29.18
C ALA A 12 -1.68 -66.99 -28.40
N LEU A 13 -1.23 -65.87 -28.99
CA LEU A 13 -1.70 -64.55 -28.57
C LEU A 13 -3.19 -64.47 -28.90
N ALA A 14 -4.02 -64.27 -27.87
CA ALA A 14 -5.46 -64.20 -28.03
C ALA A 14 -5.84 -62.94 -28.84
N ARG A 15 -6.83 -63.08 -29.73
CA ARG A 15 -7.50 -61.92 -30.35
C ARG A 15 -8.21 -61.12 -29.26
N GLY A 16 -7.89 -59.83 -29.13
CA GLY A 16 -8.61 -58.95 -28.20
C GLY A 16 -7.89 -57.64 -27.86
N HIS A 17 -8.12 -56.61 -28.68
CA HIS A 17 -8.12 -55.17 -28.34
C HIS A 17 -6.99 -54.62 -27.43
N ALA A 18 -5.95 -54.03 -28.04
CA ALA A 18 -5.29 -52.74 -27.65
C ALA A 18 -3.82 -52.57 -28.13
N LYS A 19 -3.48 -52.87 -29.40
CA LYS A 19 -2.08 -52.75 -29.91
C LYS A 19 -1.50 -51.33 -29.91
N LEU A 20 -2.33 -50.31 -30.13
CA LEU A 20 -1.89 -48.94 -30.42
C LEU A 20 -1.44 -48.11 -29.19
N GLY A 21 -1.52 -48.67 -27.98
CA GLY A 21 -1.01 -48.03 -26.78
C GLY A 21 -1.59 -46.63 -26.50
N ARG A 22 -0.72 -45.65 -26.26
CA ARG A 22 -1.11 -44.24 -26.05
C ARG A 22 -1.12 -43.49 -27.38
N LEU A 23 -2.20 -42.76 -27.63
CA LEU A 23 -2.36 -41.92 -28.81
C LEU A 23 -1.84 -40.48 -28.58
N THR A 24 -1.38 -39.85 -29.66
CA THR A 24 -0.92 -38.44 -29.70
C THR A 24 -2.09 -37.45 -29.52
N PRO A 25 -1.79 -36.15 -29.31
CA PRO A 25 -2.75 -35.09 -29.62
C PRO A 25 -3.26 -35.17 -31.07
N ALA A 26 -4.40 -34.52 -31.33
CA ALA A 26 -5.07 -34.54 -32.63
C ALA A 26 -4.70 -33.31 -33.49
N PHE A 27 -4.55 -33.51 -34.80
CA PHE A 27 -4.08 -32.55 -35.80
C PHE A 27 -5.02 -32.45 -36.99
N ILE A 28 -4.99 -31.32 -37.70
CA ILE A 28 -5.77 -31.11 -38.93
C ILE A 28 -5.14 -31.71 -40.19
N SER A 29 -3.85 -32.09 -40.14
CA SER A 29 -3.13 -32.73 -41.24
C SER A 29 -2.25 -33.87 -40.73
N THR A 30 -1.97 -34.85 -41.60
CA THR A 30 -0.98 -35.89 -41.33
C THR A 30 0.45 -35.34 -41.36
N ASP A 31 0.72 -34.28 -42.13
CA ASP A 31 2.03 -33.63 -42.21
C ASP A 31 2.44 -32.99 -40.86
N ASP A 32 1.50 -32.34 -40.17
CA ASP A 32 1.75 -31.69 -38.86
C ASP A 32 1.86 -32.70 -37.72
N LEU A 33 1.02 -33.73 -37.73
CA LEU A 33 1.15 -34.90 -36.86
C LEU A 33 2.54 -35.53 -36.99
N VAL A 34 3.02 -35.71 -38.22
CA VAL A 34 4.33 -36.31 -38.50
C VAL A 34 5.48 -35.38 -38.11
N ARG A 35 5.36 -34.06 -38.30
CA ARG A 35 6.33 -33.08 -37.76
C ARG A 35 6.41 -33.16 -36.23
N TYR A 36 5.28 -33.33 -35.54
CA TYR A 36 5.24 -33.52 -34.10
C TYR A 36 5.92 -34.82 -33.64
N LEU A 37 5.74 -35.93 -34.36
CA LEU A 37 6.47 -37.18 -34.09
C LEU A 37 7.98 -37.00 -34.32
N HIS A 38 8.37 -36.42 -35.46
CA HIS A 38 9.76 -36.16 -35.84
C HIS A 38 10.49 -35.30 -34.80
N GLU A 39 9.89 -34.20 -34.34
CA GLU A 39 10.48 -33.33 -33.29
C GLU A 39 10.71 -34.02 -31.94
N ARG A 40 10.01 -35.13 -31.66
CA ARG A 40 10.09 -35.85 -30.37
C ARG A 40 11.14 -36.96 -30.36
N MET A 41 11.76 -37.25 -31.50
CA MET A 41 12.78 -38.30 -31.61
C MET A 41 14.17 -37.83 -31.18
N ALA A 42 14.94 -38.76 -30.60
CA ALA A 42 16.32 -38.49 -30.22
C ALA A 42 17.21 -38.46 -31.48
N PRO A 43 18.16 -37.51 -31.63
CA PRO A 43 18.97 -37.35 -32.87
C PRO A 43 19.89 -38.52 -33.26
N ARG A 44 19.86 -39.65 -32.56
CA ARG A 44 20.66 -40.87 -32.80
C ARG A 44 19.90 -42.11 -32.32
N LEU A 45 18.87 -42.52 -33.06
CA LEU A 45 18.13 -43.75 -32.78
C LEU A 45 19.04 -44.99 -32.97
N GLN A 46 18.87 -45.97 -32.08
CA GLN A 46 19.59 -47.27 -32.07
C GLN A 46 18.71 -48.45 -32.55
N LEU A 47 17.39 -48.22 -32.63
CA LEU A 47 16.38 -49.12 -33.18
C LEU A 47 15.47 -48.29 -34.07
N GLU A 48 14.99 -48.88 -35.16
CA GLU A 48 13.94 -48.30 -36.01
C GLU A 48 12.67 -48.07 -35.16
N HIS A 49 12.06 -46.90 -35.31
CA HIS A 49 10.80 -46.57 -34.63
C HIS A 49 9.70 -46.33 -35.66
N ALA A 50 8.48 -46.79 -35.37
CA ALA A 50 7.34 -46.55 -36.25
C ALA A 50 6.07 -46.10 -35.49
N SER A 51 5.14 -45.54 -36.26
CA SER A 51 3.80 -45.15 -35.81
C SER A 51 2.79 -45.28 -36.95
N VAL A 52 1.59 -45.76 -36.65
CA VAL A 52 0.46 -45.74 -37.59
C VAL A 52 -0.22 -44.39 -37.51
N LEU A 53 -0.52 -43.81 -38.67
CA LEU A 53 -1.25 -42.56 -38.80
C LEU A 53 -2.74 -42.89 -39.00
N LEU A 54 -3.57 -42.34 -38.12
CA LEU A 54 -4.98 -42.66 -37.96
C LEU A 54 -5.82 -41.39 -38.14
N GLN A 55 -6.90 -41.49 -38.90
CA GLN A 55 -7.97 -40.50 -38.90
C GLN A 55 -9.09 -40.96 -37.95
N ARG A 56 -9.52 -40.11 -37.02
CA ARG A 56 -10.66 -40.37 -36.14
C ARG A 56 -11.97 -40.11 -36.88
N LEU A 57 -12.86 -41.09 -36.87
CA LEU A 57 -14.11 -41.04 -37.65
C LEU A 57 -15.14 -40.04 -37.10
N SER A 58 -15.03 -39.60 -35.84
CA SER A 58 -16.00 -38.70 -35.20
C SER A 58 -15.81 -37.21 -35.53
N ASP A 59 -14.59 -36.78 -35.92
CA ASP A 59 -14.25 -35.37 -36.16
C ASP A 59 -13.25 -35.14 -37.31
N GLY A 60 -12.84 -36.21 -37.99
CA GLY A 60 -11.93 -36.18 -39.15
C GLY A 60 -10.48 -35.83 -38.82
N LEU A 61 -10.11 -35.67 -37.55
CA LEU A 61 -8.77 -35.27 -37.13
C LEU A 61 -7.79 -36.45 -37.18
N TYR A 62 -6.52 -36.12 -37.41
CA TYR A 62 -5.41 -37.08 -37.50
C TYR A 62 -4.65 -37.19 -36.18
N LEU A 63 -4.24 -38.40 -35.85
CA LEU A 63 -3.43 -38.73 -34.68
C LEU A 63 -2.63 -40.02 -34.96
N ALA A 64 -1.69 -40.36 -34.09
CA ALA A 64 -0.91 -41.60 -34.18
C ALA A 64 -0.84 -42.28 -32.82
N ASN A 65 -0.31 -43.51 -32.77
CA ASN A 65 0.32 -44.00 -31.54
C ASN A 65 1.60 -43.21 -31.23
N GLU A 66 2.02 -43.13 -29.96
CA GLU A 66 3.39 -42.72 -29.62
C GLU A 66 4.39 -43.75 -30.22
N PRO A 67 5.56 -43.32 -30.74
CA PRO A 67 6.49 -44.22 -31.44
C PRO A 67 6.94 -45.43 -30.61
N ILE A 68 6.93 -46.62 -31.24
CA ILE A 68 7.49 -47.84 -30.63
C ILE A 68 8.73 -48.33 -31.41
N PRO A 69 9.76 -48.86 -30.73
CA PRO A 69 10.92 -49.49 -31.37
C PRO A 69 10.67 -50.95 -31.77
N ASP A 70 11.39 -51.45 -32.78
CA ASP A 70 11.54 -52.89 -33.08
C ASP A 70 13.03 -53.30 -33.18
N ARG A 71 13.61 -53.28 -34.39
CA ARG A 71 14.99 -53.77 -34.67
C ARG A 71 15.86 -52.66 -35.25
N PRO A 72 17.19 -52.83 -35.38
CA PRO A 72 18.06 -51.80 -35.97
C PRO A 72 17.84 -51.51 -37.45
N THR A 73 17.34 -52.45 -38.26
CA THR A 73 17.33 -52.33 -39.75
C THR A 73 15.96 -52.45 -40.42
N VAL A 74 14.92 -52.87 -39.69
CA VAL A 74 13.56 -53.09 -40.21
C VAL A 74 12.54 -52.96 -39.07
N PHE A 75 11.30 -52.61 -39.40
CA PHE A 75 10.18 -52.57 -38.46
C PHE A 75 9.04 -53.53 -38.86
N ASN A 76 8.51 -54.28 -37.89
CA ASN A 76 7.38 -55.19 -38.08
C ASN A 76 6.02 -54.55 -37.73
N TRP A 77 5.29 -54.10 -38.75
CA TRP A 77 3.97 -53.45 -38.60
C TRP A 77 2.89 -54.28 -37.87
N ASN A 78 3.03 -55.61 -37.80
CA ASN A 78 2.17 -56.50 -36.99
C ASN A 78 2.23 -56.21 -35.48
N LEU A 79 3.23 -55.46 -35.00
CA LEU A 79 3.31 -54.97 -33.63
C LEU A 79 2.23 -53.92 -33.31
N LEU A 80 1.85 -53.10 -34.31
CA LEU A 80 0.90 -51.99 -34.16
C LEU A 80 -0.51 -52.33 -34.67
N LEU A 81 -0.60 -53.19 -35.70
CA LEU A 81 -1.85 -53.49 -36.39
C LEU A 81 -2.20 -54.97 -36.37
N ASP A 82 -3.50 -55.27 -36.44
CA ASP A 82 -4.02 -56.61 -36.73
C ASP A 82 -4.28 -56.76 -38.22
N VAL A 83 -4.27 -58.02 -38.69
CA VAL A 83 -4.32 -58.39 -40.10
C VAL A 83 -5.56 -59.26 -40.36
N ASP A 84 -6.27 -59.00 -41.46
CA ASP A 84 -7.41 -59.81 -41.85
C ASP A 84 -6.96 -61.24 -42.23
N PRO A 85 -7.58 -62.30 -41.65
CA PRO A 85 -7.13 -63.67 -41.88
C PRO A 85 -7.38 -64.19 -43.30
N VAL A 86 -8.16 -63.49 -44.13
CA VAL A 86 -8.50 -63.89 -45.50
C VAL A 86 -7.76 -63.04 -46.52
N SER A 87 -7.80 -61.71 -46.42
CA SER A 87 -7.15 -60.83 -47.40
C SER A 87 -5.67 -60.59 -47.13
N GLN A 88 -5.22 -60.77 -45.88
CA GLN A 88 -3.89 -60.41 -45.37
C GLN A 88 -3.58 -58.90 -45.34
N ASP A 89 -4.58 -58.03 -45.51
CA ASP A 89 -4.44 -56.58 -45.31
C ASP A 89 -4.51 -56.19 -43.82
N PHE A 90 -3.96 -55.02 -43.46
CA PHE A 90 -4.10 -54.47 -42.11
C PHE A 90 -5.50 -53.90 -41.86
N MET A 91 -6.08 -54.22 -40.70
CA MET A 91 -7.45 -53.84 -40.32
C MET A 91 -7.54 -52.45 -39.69
N ASP A 92 -8.56 -51.68 -40.06
CA ASP A 92 -8.91 -50.40 -39.43
C ASP A 92 -9.26 -50.57 -37.93
N PRO A 93 -8.61 -49.83 -37.00
CA PRO A 93 -8.94 -49.87 -35.57
C PRO A 93 -10.31 -49.26 -35.26
N GLU A 94 -10.98 -49.77 -34.22
CA GLU A 94 -12.32 -49.30 -33.82
C GLU A 94 -12.39 -47.78 -33.59
N GLY A 95 -13.26 -47.10 -34.35
CA GLY A 95 -13.44 -45.63 -34.31
C GLY A 95 -12.43 -44.82 -35.14
N PHE A 96 -11.50 -45.49 -35.82
CA PHE A 96 -10.45 -44.87 -36.63
C PHE A 96 -10.40 -45.46 -38.05
N ARG A 97 -9.66 -44.79 -38.92
CA ARG A 97 -9.18 -45.30 -40.20
C ARG A 97 -7.68 -45.13 -40.31
N ILE A 98 -6.97 -46.15 -40.76
CA ILE A 98 -5.57 -46.05 -41.16
C ILE A 98 -5.49 -45.18 -42.40
N VAL A 99 -4.63 -44.17 -42.36
CA VAL A 99 -4.34 -43.31 -43.52
C VAL A 99 -2.89 -43.40 -43.96
N GLY A 100 -2.00 -43.88 -43.09
CA GLY A 100 -0.59 -43.97 -43.42
C GLY A 100 0.30 -44.57 -42.34
N GLY A 101 1.59 -44.67 -42.65
CA GLY A 101 2.64 -45.08 -41.73
C GLY A 101 3.71 -43.99 -41.60
N TRP A 102 4.31 -43.87 -40.43
CA TRP A 102 5.51 -43.07 -40.18
C TRP A 102 6.61 -43.99 -39.65
N HIS A 103 7.82 -43.85 -40.20
CA HIS A 103 9.01 -44.63 -39.86
C HIS A 103 10.19 -43.69 -39.58
N ALA A 104 11.14 -44.11 -38.75
CA ALA A 104 12.30 -43.31 -38.37
C ALA A 104 13.58 -44.15 -38.29
N HIS A 105 14.53 -43.83 -39.15
CA HIS A 105 15.77 -44.57 -39.34
C HIS A 105 16.78 -44.34 -38.22
N THR A 106 17.52 -45.41 -37.90
CA THR A 106 18.72 -45.40 -37.06
C THR A 106 19.89 -44.71 -37.75
N ASN A 107 20.86 -44.22 -36.96
CA ASN A 107 22.10 -43.69 -37.52
C ASN A 107 23.10 -44.82 -37.78
N MET A 108 23.22 -45.21 -39.05
CA MET A 108 24.00 -46.33 -39.58
C MET A 108 25.31 -45.90 -40.25
N THR A 109 25.76 -44.65 -40.08
CA THR A 109 26.84 -44.02 -40.87
C THR A 109 28.10 -44.87 -40.95
N ASP A 110 28.55 -45.46 -39.83
CA ASP A 110 29.75 -46.31 -39.78
C ASP A 110 29.56 -47.69 -40.45
N TRP A 111 28.32 -48.14 -40.63
CA TRP A 111 28.02 -49.36 -41.40
C TRP A 111 27.89 -49.05 -42.90
N VAL A 112 27.06 -48.08 -43.28
CA VAL A 112 26.84 -47.70 -44.70
C VAL A 112 28.16 -47.35 -45.39
N LYS A 113 29.07 -46.63 -44.70
CA LYS A 113 30.40 -46.27 -45.20
C LYS A 113 31.38 -47.45 -45.30
N ARG A 114 31.19 -48.53 -44.52
CA ARG A 114 32.00 -49.76 -44.64
C ARG A 114 31.56 -50.62 -45.81
N GLU A 115 30.25 -50.76 -46.03
CA GLU A 115 29.71 -51.50 -47.17
C GLU A 115 29.90 -50.73 -48.49
N ASN A 116 29.97 -49.40 -48.46
CA ASN A 116 30.15 -48.54 -49.64
C ASN A 116 31.37 -47.59 -49.51
N PRO A 117 32.63 -48.09 -49.55
CA PRO A 117 33.82 -47.27 -49.31
C PRO A 117 34.07 -46.17 -50.35
N SER A 118 33.44 -46.25 -51.53
CA SER A 118 33.56 -45.29 -52.63
C SER A 118 32.59 -44.11 -52.56
N TRP A 119 31.59 -44.14 -51.66
CA TRP A 119 30.58 -43.09 -51.55
C TRP A 119 31.08 -41.87 -50.78
N THR A 120 30.66 -40.68 -51.21
CA THR A 120 30.94 -39.43 -50.49
C THR A 120 30.16 -39.36 -49.17
N ALA A 121 30.58 -38.50 -48.25
CA ALA A 121 29.86 -38.28 -47.00
C ALA A 121 28.41 -37.76 -47.23
N GLU A 122 28.19 -36.98 -48.30
CA GLU A 122 26.86 -36.54 -48.73
C GLU A 122 25.98 -37.70 -49.18
N GLU A 123 26.54 -38.66 -49.92
CA GLU A 123 25.81 -39.84 -50.41
C GLU A 123 25.48 -40.82 -49.28
N VAL A 124 26.42 -41.04 -48.35
CA VAL A 124 26.18 -41.81 -47.12
C VAL A 124 25.12 -41.15 -46.24
N THR A 125 25.05 -39.81 -46.19
CA THR A 125 24.01 -39.10 -45.43
C THR A 125 22.66 -39.19 -46.15
N ALA A 126 22.61 -38.86 -47.45
CA ALA A 126 21.40 -38.91 -48.26
C ALA A 126 20.76 -40.31 -48.27
N PHE A 127 21.56 -41.38 -48.36
CA PHE A 127 21.04 -42.75 -48.35
C PHE A 127 20.35 -43.11 -47.02
N GLN A 128 20.88 -42.65 -45.88
CA GLN A 128 20.24 -42.83 -44.58
C GLN A 128 19.02 -41.91 -44.37
N GLY A 129 18.95 -40.80 -45.10
CA GLY A 129 17.80 -39.89 -45.11
C GLY A 129 16.71 -40.27 -46.12
N PHE A 130 16.76 -41.46 -46.73
CA PHE A 130 15.85 -41.92 -47.78
C PHE A 130 15.35 -43.34 -47.54
N TYR A 131 14.21 -43.67 -48.14
CA TYR A 131 13.57 -44.99 -48.01
C TYR A 131 14.50 -46.14 -48.41
N SER A 132 14.64 -47.12 -47.51
CA SER A 132 15.42 -48.33 -47.72
C SER A 132 14.68 -49.35 -48.61
N GLU A 133 15.38 -50.38 -49.11
CA GLU A 133 14.72 -51.43 -49.91
C GLU A 133 13.57 -52.12 -49.14
N PRO A 134 13.70 -52.46 -47.84
CA PRO A 134 12.57 -52.90 -47.01
C PRO A 134 11.38 -51.93 -46.99
N ASP A 135 11.60 -50.62 -46.88
CA ASP A 135 10.50 -49.64 -46.89
C ASP A 135 9.78 -49.67 -48.24
N ILE A 136 10.51 -49.61 -49.35
CA ILE A 136 9.93 -49.61 -50.70
C ILE A 136 9.12 -50.91 -50.94
N ILE A 137 9.63 -52.05 -50.45
CA ILE A 137 8.92 -53.34 -50.54
C ILE A 137 7.61 -53.30 -49.75
N ILE A 138 7.61 -52.78 -48.52
CA ILE A 138 6.41 -52.67 -47.66
C ILE A 138 5.41 -51.65 -48.24
N ILE A 139 5.89 -50.46 -48.64
CA ILE A 139 5.09 -49.38 -49.25
C ILE A 139 4.21 -49.93 -50.37
N PHE A 140 4.77 -50.69 -51.31
CA PHE A 140 3.99 -51.18 -52.47
C PHE A 140 3.24 -52.50 -52.23
N GLN A 141 3.58 -53.27 -51.19
CA GLN A 141 2.72 -54.34 -50.69
C GLN A 141 1.42 -53.75 -50.15
N ASP A 142 1.55 -52.87 -49.16
CA ASP A 142 0.45 -52.50 -48.26
C ASP A 142 -0.21 -51.16 -48.68
N ARG A 143 0.09 -50.66 -49.90
CA ARG A 143 -0.42 -49.41 -50.52
C ARG A 143 -1.94 -49.27 -50.62
N HIS A 144 -2.68 -50.32 -50.31
CA HIS A 144 -4.14 -50.27 -50.20
C HIS A 144 -4.57 -49.65 -48.87
N GLN A 145 -3.84 -49.92 -47.78
CA GLN A 145 -4.08 -49.35 -46.45
C GLN A 145 -3.17 -48.16 -46.14
N PHE A 146 -1.88 -48.23 -46.51
CA PHE A 146 -0.93 -47.12 -46.33
C PHE A 146 -0.92 -46.19 -47.56
N LYS A 147 -1.93 -45.31 -47.64
CA LYS A 147 -2.06 -44.33 -48.73
C LYS A 147 -1.08 -43.16 -48.67
N VAL A 148 -0.44 -42.94 -47.53
CA VAL A 148 0.76 -42.10 -47.42
C VAL A 148 1.76 -42.75 -46.46
N VAL A 149 3.04 -42.71 -46.78
CA VAL A 149 4.13 -43.16 -45.90
C VAL A 149 5.11 -42.00 -45.68
N TYR A 150 5.67 -41.93 -44.47
CA TYR A 150 6.60 -40.89 -44.07
C TYR A 150 7.86 -41.48 -43.47
N LEU A 151 8.99 -40.82 -43.71
CA LEU A 151 10.30 -41.22 -43.20
C LEU A 151 11.00 -40.06 -42.49
N SER A 152 11.47 -40.29 -41.27
CA SER A 152 12.43 -39.44 -40.59
C SER A 152 13.85 -40.01 -40.76
N GLY A 153 14.72 -39.25 -41.42
CA GLY A 153 16.15 -39.56 -41.47
C GLY A 153 16.86 -39.21 -40.15
N PRO A 154 17.97 -39.88 -39.82
CA PRO A 154 18.79 -39.60 -38.63
C PRO A 154 19.59 -38.29 -38.75
N ASP A 155 19.46 -37.59 -39.87
CA ASP A 155 20.08 -36.34 -40.28
C ASP A 155 19.16 -35.12 -40.11
N GLY A 156 17.86 -35.33 -39.89
CA GLY A 156 16.83 -34.28 -39.88
C GLY A 156 16.05 -34.13 -41.20
N THR A 157 16.27 -35.01 -42.18
CA THR A 157 15.40 -35.12 -43.35
C THR A 157 14.03 -35.66 -42.93
N LEU A 158 12.94 -35.12 -43.50
CA LEU A 158 11.59 -35.61 -43.29
C LEU A 158 10.88 -35.76 -44.64
N LEU A 159 10.73 -37.00 -45.10
CA LEU A 159 10.09 -37.32 -46.37
C LEU A 159 8.62 -37.73 -46.18
N LYS A 160 7.86 -37.52 -47.24
CA LYS A 160 6.49 -37.99 -47.46
C LYS A 160 6.43 -38.64 -48.85
N PHE A 161 5.85 -39.83 -48.94
CA PHE A 161 5.65 -40.54 -50.19
C PHE A 161 4.21 -41.04 -50.28
N GLU A 162 3.53 -40.68 -51.37
CA GLU A 162 2.19 -41.16 -51.70
C GLU A 162 2.35 -42.08 -52.93
N PRO A 163 2.26 -43.42 -52.78
CA PRO A 163 2.42 -44.34 -53.90
C PRO A 163 1.32 -44.13 -54.95
N ASP A 164 1.65 -44.31 -56.23
CA ASP A 164 0.61 -44.35 -57.26
C ASP A 164 -0.21 -45.65 -57.21
N ASP A 165 -1.41 -45.63 -57.81
CA ASP A 165 -2.28 -46.81 -57.91
C ASP A 165 -1.88 -47.75 -59.09
N SER A 166 -0.69 -47.59 -59.69
CA SER A 166 -0.23 -48.45 -60.79
C SER A 166 0.33 -49.79 -60.30
N THR A 167 0.62 -50.70 -61.24
CA THR A 167 1.36 -51.94 -60.93
C THR A 167 2.86 -51.73 -60.87
N ALA A 168 3.41 -50.66 -61.45
CA ALA A 168 4.85 -50.47 -61.65
C ALA A 168 5.63 -50.47 -60.32
N GLY A 169 5.05 -49.90 -59.26
CA GLY A 169 5.62 -49.94 -57.91
C GLY A 169 5.62 -51.34 -57.30
N ALA A 170 4.54 -52.10 -57.48
CA ALA A 170 4.46 -53.49 -57.03
C ALA A 170 5.40 -54.42 -57.81
N ASP A 171 5.62 -54.15 -59.10
CA ASP A 171 6.59 -54.85 -59.93
C ASP A 171 8.03 -54.50 -59.55
N TYR A 172 8.32 -53.24 -59.20
CA TYR A 172 9.62 -52.82 -58.66
C TYR A 172 9.92 -53.45 -57.28
N ALA A 173 8.94 -53.48 -56.37
CA ALA A 173 9.04 -54.17 -55.09
C ALA A 173 9.27 -55.68 -55.26
N ARG A 174 8.67 -56.31 -56.28
CA ARG A 174 8.93 -57.72 -56.65
C ARG A 174 10.35 -57.92 -57.19
N TRP A 175 10.85 -56.98 -58.00
CA TRP A 175 12.21 -56.99 -58.53
C TRP A 175 13.26 -56.84 -57.42
N LEU A 176 13.06 -55.92 -56.46
CA LEU A 176 13.90 -55.75 -55.27
C LEU A 176 13.93 -57.03 -54.43
N ARG A 177 12.75 -57.55 -54.04
CA ARG A 177 12.63 -58.76 -53.20
C ARG A 177 13.31 -59.98 -53.81
N ASN A 178 13.25 -60.12 -55.14
CA ASN A 178 13.81 -61.25 -55.87
C ASN A 178 15.26 -61.02 -56.35
N ARG A 179 15.86 -59.85 -56.09
CA ARG A 179 17.18 -59.42 -56.59
C ARG A 179 17.34 -59.63 -58.10
N GLY A 180 16.38 -59.12 -58.87
CA GLY A 180 16.39 -59.26 -60.33
C GLY A 180 17.56 -58.53 -61.01
N GLY A 181 17.92 -58.96 -62.23
CA GLY A 181 18.94 -58.30 -63.04
C GLY A 181 18.56 -56.88 -63.47
N PHE A 182 19.55 -56.03 -63.73
CA PHE A 182 19.36 -54.63 -64.13
C PHE A 182 18.80 -54.45 -65.55
N ASP A 183 18.83 -55.49 -66.39
CA ASP A 183 18.19 -55.51 -67.72
C ASP A 183 16.65 -55.57 -67.64
N SER A 184 16.08 -55.70 -66.44
CA SER A 184 14.65 -55.67 -66.19
C SER A 184 14.06 -54.27 -66.42
N PRO A 185 12.92 -54.12 -67.13
CA PRO A 185 12.23 -52.83 -67.26
C PRO A 185 11.75 -52.25 -65.91
N HIS A 186 11.68 -53.10 -64.88
CA HIS A 186 11.31 -52.69 -63.53
C HIS A 186 12.49 -52.16 -62.71
N ALA A 187 13.74 -52.35 -63.12
CA ALA A 187 14.93 -51.94 -62.37
C ALA A 187 15.10 -50.40 -62.26
N HIS A 188 16.03 -49.98 -61.39
CA HIS A 188 16.67 -48.65 -61.45
C HIS A 188 18.00 -48.74 -62.21
N SER A 189 18.64 -47.62 -62.55
CA SER A 189 19.84 -47.58 -63.41
C SER A 189 21.15 -48.07 -62.78
N GLY A 190 21.09 -48.92 -61.74
CA GLY A 190 22.26 -49.39 -60.96
C GLY A 190 22.96 -48.30 -60.12
N THR A 191 22.73 -47.03 -60.40
CA THR A 191 23.29 -45.89 -59.65
C THR A 191 22.40 -45.49 -58.46
N LEU A 192 23.02 -44.88 -57.44
CA LEU A 192 22.35 -44.34 -56.27
C LEU A 192 21.37 -43.20 -56.62
N ALA A 193 21.73 -42.33 -57.57
CA ALA A 193 20.82 -41.32 -58.10
C ALA A 193 19.60 -41.95 -58.81
N GLY A 194 19.84 -43.00 -59.60
CA GLY A 194 18.79 -43.77 -60.26
C GLY A 194 17.84 -44.47 -59.29
N TYR A 195 18.33 -44.94 -58.13
CA TYR A 195 17.49 -45.50 -57.07
C TYR A 195 16.51 -44.46 -56.51
N TYR A 196 16.98 -43.26 -56.18
CA TYR A 196 16.13 -42.16 -55.72
C TYR A 196 15.10 -41.72 -56.78
N GLN A 197 15.54 -41.58 -58.04
CA GLN A 197 14.67 -41.22 -59.16
C GLN A 197 13.63 -42.31 -59.44
N LYS A 198 13.98 -43.60 -59.30
CA LYS A 198 13.04 -44.71 -59.50
C LYS A 198 11.90 -44.63 -58.49
N LEU A 199 12.18 -44.43 -57.19
CA LEU A 199 11.07 -44.25 -56.22
C LEU A 199 10.24 -43.00 -56.53
N ALA A 200 10.89 -41.88 -56.86
CA ALA A 200 10.20 -40.64 -57.23
C ALA A 200 9.32 -40.75 -58.50
N SER A 201 9.54 -41.75 -59.35
CA SER A 201 8.72 -42.04 -60.53
C SER A 201 7.49 -42.95 -60.29
N LEU A 202 7.33 -43.47 -59.07
CA LEU A 202 6.32 -44.50 -58.71
C LEU A 202 5.26 -43.97 -57.72
N GLY A 203 5.09 -42.65 -57.69
CA GLY A 203 4.26 -41.94 -56.72
C GLY A 203 4.70 -40.49 -56.56
N ARG A 204 4.10 -39.79 -55.59
CA ARG A 204 4.40 -38.39 -55.28
C ARG A 204 5.34 -38.29 -54.08
N LEU A 205 6.63 -38.12 -54.33
CA LEU A 205 7.64 -37.81 -53.32
C LEU A 205 7.57 -36.32 -52.93
N THR A 206 7.64 -36.02 -51.63
CA THR A 206 7.59 -34.67 -51.07
C THR A 206 8.56 -34.56 -49.90
N PHE A 207 9.40 -33.52 -49.90
CA PHE A 207 10.25 -33.16 -48.78
C PHE A 207 9.48 -32.21 -47.84
N LEU A 208 9.24 -32.62 -46.59
CA LEU A 208 8.65 -31.77 -45.55
C LEU A 208 9.71 -31.04 -44.70
N ALA A 209 10.88 -31.66 -44.57
CA ALA A 209 12.13 -31.05 -44.14
C ALA A 209 13.28 -31.64 -44.97
N SER A 210 14.31 -30.83 -45.22
CA SER A 210 15.45 -31.16 -46.07
C SER A 210 16.74 -30.74 -45.40
N ILE A 211 17.85 -31.36 -45.81
CA ILE A 211 19.22 -31.02 -45.42
C ILE A 211 20.04 -30.54 -46.64
N PRO A 212 21.28 -30.02 -46.46
CA PRO A 212 22.10 -29.55 -47.57
C PRO A 212 22.48 -30.64 -48.60
N ALA A 213 22.56 -31.92 -48.20
CA ALA A 213 22.80 -33.02 -49.13
C ALA A 213 21.65 -33.26 -50.13
N TRP A 214 20.48 -32.68 -49.86
CA TRP A 214 19.32 -32.63 -50.77
C TRP A 214 19.10 -31.25 -51.40
N GLY A 215 20.03 -30.30 -51.18
CA GLY A 215 19.92 -28.92 -51.65
C GLY A 215 18.88 -28.09 -50.90
N ASP A 216 18.64 -28.39 -49.61
CA ASP A 216 17.74 -27.64 -48.70
C ASP A 216 16.33 -27.36 -49.27
N SER A 217 15.85 -28.23 -50.16
CA SER A 217 14.65 -28.02 -50.97
C SER A 217 13.43 -28.73 -50.39
N VAL A 218 12.34 -27.99 -50.23
CA VAL A 218 11.12 -28.40 -49.51
C VAL A 218 9.91 -28.25 -50.44
N GLY A 219 9.00 -29.23 -50.40
CA GLY A 219 7.84 -29.34 -51.28
C GLY A 219 7.84 -30.62 -52.12
N ALA A 220 6.89 -30.72 -53.04
CA ALA A 220 6.76 -31.87 -53.94
C ALA A 220 7.91 -31.91 -54.96
N VAL A 221 8.46 -33.11 -55.19
CA VAL A 221 9.57 -33.33 -56.11
C VAL A 221 9.09 -33.24 -57.57
N PRO A 222 9.74 -32.44 -58.44
CA PRO A 222 9.33 -32.32 -59.85
C PRO A 222 9.84 -33.48 -60.71
N ALA A 223 9.24 -33.68 -61.88
CA ALA A 223 9.55 -34.82 -62.75
C ALA A 223 10.97 -34.78 -63.38
N ASP A 224 11.59 -33.60 -63.44
CA ASP A 224 12.96 -33.37 -63.91
C ASP A 224 14.01 -33.38 -62.78
N TRP A 225 13.63 -33.83 -61.57
CA TRP A 225 14.47 -33.79 -60.39
C TRP A 225 15.81 -34.52 -60.56
N GLN A 226 16.88 -33.80 -60.23
CA GLN A 226 18.23 -34.31 -60.08
C GLN A 226 18.51 -34.50 -58.57
N PRO A 227 18.65 -35.74 -58.06
CA PRO A 227 18.97 -35.96 -56.66
C PRO A 227 20.24 -35.23 -56.22
N ARG A 228 20.25 -34.76 -54.97
CA ARG A 228 21.31 -33.92 -54.40
C ARG A 228 21.51 -32.54 -55.08
N LYS A 229 20.53 -32.07 -55.87
CA LYS A 229 20.46 -30.69 -56.38
C LYS A 229 19.21 -29.97 -55.85
N PRO A 230 19.29 -28.65 -55.61
CA PRO A 230 18.15 -27.87 -55.18
C PRO A 230 17.08 -27.81 -56.29
N PHE A 231 15.81 -27.87 -55.89
CA PHE A 231 14.66 -27.76 -56.79
C PHE A 231 13.66 -26.69 -56.28
N LYS A 232 12.74 -26.26 -57.15
CA LYS A 232 11.66 -25.35 -56.77
C LYS A 232 10.33 -26.11 -56.78
N ALA A 233 9.53 -25.88 -55.74
CA ALA A 233 8.20 -26.45 -55.59
C ALA A 233 7.23 -25.37 -55.06
N PRO A 234 5.90 -25.57 -55.17
CA PRO A 234 4.92 -24.74 -54.48
C PRO A 234 5.15 -24.74 -52.96
N ALA A 235 4.89 -23.61 -52.31
CA ALA A 235 5.01 -23.49 -50.86
C ALA A 235 4.07 -24.48 -50.14
N LEU A 236 4.58 -25.18 -49.13
CA LEU A 236 3.76 -26.00 -48.25
C LEU A 236 2.88 -25.12 -47.36
N ALA A 237 1.76 -25.68 -46.88
CA ALA A 237 0.95 -25.02 -45.87
C ALA A 237 1.71 -24.82 -44.55
N LEU A 238 1.41 -23.73 -43.86
CA LEU A 238 2.02 -23.32 -42.59
C LEU A 238 1.97 -24.47 -41.57
N PRO A 239 3.13 -24.95 -41.07
CA PRO A 239 3.16 -25.99 -40.05
C PRO A 239 2.45 -25.55 -38.76
N CYS A 240 1.60 -26.41 -38.21
CA CYS A 240 0.69 -26.07 -37.11
C CYS A 240 0.77 -27.02 -35.91
N SER A 241 0.37 -26.50 -34.75
CA SER A 241 0.19 -27.22 -33.49
C SER A 241 -0.91 -28.30 -33.57
N PRO A 242 -1.07 -29.13 -32.51
CA PRO A 242 -2.32 -29.82 -32.27
C PRO A 242 -3.52 -28.86 -32.25
N VAL A 243 -4.71 -29.42 -32.47
CA VAL A 243 -5.99 -28.73 -32.29
C VAL A 243 -6.26 -28.52 -30.80
N PHE A 244 -6.50 -27.28 -30.40
CA PHE A 244 -6.90 -26.90 -29.05
C PHE A 244 -8.37 -26.51 -28.98
N MET A 245 -9.04 -26.86 -27.88
CA MET A 245 -10.44 -26.50 -27.65
C MET A 245 -10.58 -25.08 -27.10
N ASP A 246 -9.59 -24.58 -26.35
CA ASP A 246 -9.61 -23.22 -25.80
C ASP A 246 -8.47 -22.36 -26.38
N LYS A 247 -8.81 -21.14 -26.82
CA LYS A 247 -7.85 -20.11 -27.26
C LYS A 247 -6.62 -19.94 -26.33
N PRO A 248 -6.74 -19.90 -24.98
CA PRO A 248 -5.58 -19.79 -24.09
C PRO A 248 -4.57 -20.95 -24.22
N GLN A 249 -5.00 -22.16 -24.59
CA GLN A 249 -4.08 -23.29 -24.81
C GLN A 249 -3.21 -23.03 -26.06
N ALA A 250 -3.80 -22.55 -27.16
CA ALA A 250 -3.08 -22.17 -28.37
C ALA A 250 -2.08 -21.02 -28.11
N LEU A 251 -2.49 -19.98 -27.35
CA LEU A 251 -1.60 -18.88 -26.94
C LEU A 251 -0.45 -19.35 -26.04
N SER A 252 -0.70 -20.32 -25.14
CA SER A 252 0.34 -20.92 -24.30
C SER A 252 1.29 -21.81 -25.11
N HIS A 253 0.80 -22.50 -26.14
CA HIS A 253 1.64 -23.26 -27.07
C HIS A 253 2.52 -22.33 -27.90
N ALA A 254 1.95 -21.29 -28.51
CA ALA A 254 2.67 -20.26 -29.26
C ALA A 254 3.83 -19.65 -28.43
N TRP A 255 3.59 -19.40 -27.13
CA TRP A 255 4.64 -18.94 -26.22
C TRP A 255 5.75 -19.97 -26.02
N SER A 256 5.43 -21.25 -25.79
CA SER A 256 6.44 -22.30 -25.58
C SER A 256 7.30 -22.54 -26.82
N ARG A 257 6.74 -22.35 -28.03
CA ARG A 257 7.50 -22.37 -29.29
C ARG A 257 8.46 -21.17 -29.38
N ILE A 258 7.98 -19.94 -29.14
CA ILE A 258 8.84 -18.72 -29.13
C ILE A 258 9.96 -18.81 -28.09
N GLN A 259 9.70 -19.39 -26.91
CA GLN A 259 10.72 -19.60 -25.87
C GLN A 259 11.88 -20.52 -26.30
N ARG A 260 11.77 -21.28 -27.40
CA ARG A 260 12.89 -22.05 -27.95
C ARG A 260 13.99 -21.17 -28.59
N ARG A 261 13.67 -19.94 -29.00
CA ARG A 261 14.60 -18.98 -29.65
C ARG A 261 14.39 -17.55 -29.12
N PRO A 262 14.52 -17.30 -27.81
CA PRO A 262 13.99 -16.10 -27.14
C PRO A 262 14.73 -14.78 -27.43
N THR A 263 15.78 -14.84 -28.26
CA THR A 263 16.56 -13.70 -28.79
C THR A 263 16.12 -13.29 -30.20
N ALA A 264 15.42 -14.15 -30.94
CA ALA A 264 14.87 -13.80 -32.24
C ALA A 264 13.56 -13.01 -32.06
N ARG A 265 13.32 -12.02 -32.92
CA ARG A 265 12.00 -11.44 -33.07
C ARG A 265 11.14 -12.38 -33.90
N GLN A 266 10.06 -12.86 -33.28
CA GLN A 266 9.17 -13.86 -33.86
C GLN A 266 7.72 -13.57 -33.51
N HIS A 267 6.82 -13.90 -34.43
CA HIS A 267 5.39 -13.97 -34.19
C HIS A 267 4.88 -15.39 -34.49
N VAL A 268 3.69 -15.70 -34.02
CA VAL A 268 2.96 -16.93 -34.31
C VAL A 268 1.58 -16.54 -34.84
N LEU A 269 1.19 -17.11 -35.98
CA LEU A 269 -0.18 -16.98 -36.47
C LEU A 269 -1.10 -17.91 -35.66
N ILE A 270 -2.16 -17.34 -35.09
CA ILE A 270 -3.22 -18.07 -34.41
C ILE A 270 -4.34 -18.26 -35.41
N LEU A 271 -4.70 -19.51 -35.69
CA LEU A 271 -5.75 -19.86 -36.65
C LEU A 271 -6.96 -20.42 -35.90
N GLN A 272 -8.13 -20.27 -36.51
CA GLN A 272 -9.37 -20.93 -36.08
C GLN A 272 -9.90 -21.80 -37.22
N ARG A 273 -10.44 -22.98 -36.90
CA ARG A 273 -11.08 -23.86 -37.88
C ARG A 273 -12.45 -23.31 -38.29
N ASP A 274 -12.75 -23.40 -39.58
CA ASP A 274 -14.03 -22.97 -40.12
C ASP A 274 -15.18 -23.79 -39.50
N GLY A 275 -16.22 -23.12 -39.02
CA GLY A 275 -17.39 -23.76 -38.39
C GLY A 275 -17.18 -24.31 -36.97
N HIS A 276 -16.01 -24.11 -36.34
CA HIS A 276 -15.72 -24.61 -35.00
C HIS A 276 -15.03 -23.56 -34.10
N GLU A 277 -15.21 -23.63 -32.78
CA GLU A 277 -14.41 -22.86 -31.81
C GLU A 277 -13.06 -23.55 -31.49
N HIS A 278 -12.43 -24.14 -32.50
CA HIS A 278 -11.18 -24.90 -32.36
C HIS A 278 -9.99 -24.09 -32.88
N TYR A 279 -8.95 -23.98 -32.06
CA TYR A 279 -7.80 -23.09 -32.27
C TYR A 279 -6.50 -23.85 -32.56
N LEU A 280 -5.65 -23.24 -33.37
CA LEU A 280 -4.33 -23.73 -33.75
C LEU A 280 -3.30 -22.60 -33.60
N ALA A 281 -2.05 -22.97 -33.33
CA ALA A 281 -0.90 -22.07 -33.37
C ALA A 281 0.06 -22.54 -34.46
N GLY A 282 0.38 -21.67 -35.42
CA GLY A 282 1.44 -21.93 -36.40
C GLY A 282 2.84 -21.94 -35.77
N GLU A 283 3.82 -22.45 -36.49
CA GLU A 283 5.22 -22.35 -36.07
C GLU A 283 5.73 -20.90 -36.03
N PRO A 284 6.64 -20.53 -35.10
CA PRO A 284 7.09 -19.14 -34.96
C PRO A 284 7.93 -18.66 -36.13
N GLU A 285 7.35 -17.81 -36.95
CA GLU A 285 8.01 -17.14 -38.07
C GLU A 285 8.99 -16.07 -37.55
N ARG A 286 10.01 -15.73 -38.36
CA ARG A 286 10.85 -14.56 -38.07
C ARG A 286 10.16 -13.29 -38.55
N GLU A 287 10.35 -12.20 -37.82
CA GLU A 287 9.93 -10.86 -38.24
C GLU A 287 10.72 -10.43 -39.48
N ALA A 288 10.09 -10.52 -40.65
CA ALA A 288 10.56 -9.94 -41.90
C ALA A 288 10.15 -8.46 -42.00
N SER A 289 10.76 -7.71 -42.91
CA SER A 289 10.36 -6.34 -43.24
C SER A 289 8.90 -6.26 -43.71
N VAL A 290 8.24 -5.12 -43.44
CA VAL A 290 6.86 -4.83 -43.88
C VAL A 290 6.74 -5.07 -45.39
N GLY A 291 5.76 -5.87 -45.84
CA GLY A 291 5.64 -6.34 -47.22
C GLY A 291 5.61 -7.87 -47.41
N GLY A 292 5.81 -8.67 -46.36
CA GLY A 292 5.62 -10.12 -46.43
C GLY A 292 4.16 -10.53 -46.69
N GLN A 293 3.92 -11.39 -47.69
CA GLN A 293 2.59 -11.97 -47.95
C GLN A 293 2.15 -12.92 -46.83
N LEU A 294 0.84 -13.22 -46.74
CA LEU A 294 0.32 -14.20 -45.80
C LEU A 294 0.80 -15.62 -46.19
N PRO A 295 1.34 -16.43 -45.27
CA PRO A 295 1.66 -17.83 -45.54
C PRO A 295 0.44 -18.62 -46.00
N LEU A 296 0.65 -19.67 -46.80
CA LEU A 296 -0.42 -20.57 -47.20
C LEU A 296 -1.01 -21.26 -45.95
N LEU A 297 -2.26 -20.94 -45.60
CA LEU A 297 -2.90 -21.54 -44.44
C LEU A 297 -3.36 -22.98 -44.73
N PRO A 298 -3.41 -23.87 -43.72
CA PRO A 298 -4.06 -25.16 -43.84
C PRO A 298 -5.54 -25.05 -44.26
N ALA A 299 -6.03 -26.07 -44.98
CA ALA A 299 -7.40 -26.09 -45.47
C ALA A 299 -8.44 -26.09 -44.31
N GLY A 300 -9.56 -25.39 -44.50
CA GLY A 300 -10.61 -25.27 -43.49
C GLY A 300 -10.21 -24.44 -42.26
N CYS A 301 -9.27 -23.51 -42.43
CA CYS A 301 -8.80 -22.59 -41.38
C CYS A 301 -8.68 -21.15 -41.90
N HIS A 302 -8.93 -20.18 -41.03
CA HIS A 302 -8.70 -18.76 -41.27
C HIS A 302 -7.81 -18.14 -40.18
N LEU A 303 -7.22 -16.99 -40.49
CA LEU A 303 -6.40 -16.22 -39.55
C LEU A 303 -7.28 -15.59 -38.46
N HIS A 304 -7.16 -16.08 -37.22
CA HIS A 304 -7.83 -15.50 -36.05
C HIS A 304 -7.00 -14.40 -35.37
N GLY A 305 -5.68 -14.46 -35.49
CA GLY A 305 -4.82 -13.42 -34.96
C GLY A 305 -3.32 -13.64 -35.07
N ILE A 306 -2.55 -12.69 -34.58
CA ILE A 306 -1.08 -12.74 -34.53
C ILE A 306 -0.62 -12.63 -33.08
N TYR A 307 0.02 -13.67 -32.54
CA TYR A 307 0.62 -13.67 -31.22
C TYR A 307 2.09 -13.25 -31.28
N PHE A 308 2.49 -12.28 -30.48
CA PHE A 308 3.89 -11.85 -30.35
C PHE A 308 4.20 -11.35 -28.93
N HIS A 309 5.48 -11.16 -28.63
CA HIS A 309 5.94 -10.70 -27.33
C HIS A 309 6.68 -9.36 -27.46
N SER A 310 5.96 -8.27 -27.18
CA SER A 310 6.49 -6.92 -27.29
C SER A 310 7.59 -6.66 -26.25
N ARG A 311 8.68 -6.06 -26.72
CA ARG A 311 9.84 -5.64 -25.90
C ARG A 311 10.39 -4.30 -26.39
N PRO A 312 9.78 -3.15 -26.01
CA PRO A 312 10.29 -1.84 -26.40
C PRO A 312 11.74 -1.64 -25.95
N LEU A 313 12.57 -1.10 -26.86
CA LEU A 313 14.00 -0.90 -26.63
C LEU A 313 14.24 0.19 -25.57
N PRO A 314 15.24 0.05 -24.67
CA PRO A 314 15.49 1.03 -23.62
C PRO A 314 15.74 2.47 -24.09
N GLY A 315 16.34 2.65 -25.28
CA GLY A 315 16.56 3.96 -25.88
C GLY A 315 15.29 4.64 -26.44
N LEU A 316 14.14 3.95 -26.43
CA LEU A 316 12.83 4.50 -26.82
C LEU A 316 11.93 4.80 -25.62
N TYR A 317 12.44 4.67 -24.39
CA TYR A 317 11.66 4.94 -23.19
C TYR A 317 11.40 6.46 -23.04
N PRO A 318 10.18 6.85 -22.66
CA PRO A 318 9.83 8.25 -22.39
C PRO A 318 10.34 8.73 -21.02
N ASP A 319 10.66 10.03 -20.90
CA ASP A 319 11.07 10.64 -19.63
C ASP A 319 9.99 10.49 -18.54
N GLN A 320 8.72 10.51 -18.95
CA GLN A 320 7.57 10.25 -18.09
C GLN A 320 6.97 8.88 -18.40
N GLU A 321 6.61 8.13 -17.35
CA GLU A 321 5.94 6.82 -17.45
C GLU A 321 6.71 5.71 -18.18
N ALA A 322 8.04 5.77 -18.27
CA ALA A 322 8.88 4.63 -18.69
C ALA A 322 8.54 3.32 -17.96
N TRP A 323 8.01 3.40 -16.74
CA TRP A 323 7.53 2.26 -15.97
C TRP A 323 6.31 1.55 -16.58
N LEU A 324 5.45 2.27 -17.29
CA LEU A 324 4.30 1.76 -18.02
C LEU A 324 4.70 1.38 -19.45
N PHE A 325 5.46 2.25 -20.14
CA PHE A 325 5.87 2.06 -21.53
C PHE A 325 6.61 0.74 -21.75
N LYS A 326 7.49 0.35 -20.81
CA LYS A 326 8.20 -0.94 -20.84
C LYS A 326 7.31 -2.18 -20.64
N HIS A 327 6.02 -2.01 -20.40
CA HIS A 327 4.97 -3.04 -20.22
C HIS A 327 3.76 -2.83 -21.16
N PHE A 328 3.94 -2.06 -22.25
CA PHE A 328 2.98 -1.93 -23.35
C PHE A 328 3.72 -2.06 -24.70
N VAL A 329 2.97 -2.05 -25.81
CA VAL A 329 3.52 -2.05 -27.17
C VAL A 329 4.00 -0.65 -27.55
N SER A 330 5.09 -0.52 -28.31
CA SER A 330 5.53 0.79 -28.81
C SER A 330 4.65 1.27 -29.99
N PRO A 331 4.56 2.59 -30.24
CA PRO A 331 3.81 3.12 -31.39
C PRO A 331 4.24 2.49 -32.72
N LEU A 332 5.55 2.39 -32.96
CA LEU A 332 6.10 1.82 -34.20
C LEU A 332 5.84 0.32 -34.33
N GLU A 333 5.96 -0.46 -33.25
CA GLU A 333 5.70 -1.91 -33.27
C GLU A 333 4.21 -2.17 -33.52
N LEU A 334 3.31 -1.43 -32.88
CA LEU A 334 1.86 -1.51 -33.14
C LEU A 334 1.52 -1.10 -34.58
N ALA A 335 2.08 0.01 -35.06
CA ALA A 335 1.90 0.51 -36.42
C ALA A 335 2.31 -0.52 -37.49
N GLN A 336 3.50 -1.11 -37.35
CA GLN A 336 4.02 -2.15 -38.24
C GLN A 336 3.08 -3.38 -38.27
N ARG A 337 2.52 -3.77 -37.12
CA ARG A 337 1.55 -4.87 -37.06
C ARG A 337 0.18 -4.52 -37.63
N ILE A 338 -0.31 -3.28 -37.52
CA ILE A 338 -1.52 -2.82 -38.24
C ILE A 338 -1.27 -2.81 -39.76
N ALA A 339 -0.13 -2.31 -40.23
CA ALA A 339 0.21 -2.27 -41.66
C ALA A 339 0.36 -3.67 -42.27
N GLN A 340 1.10 -4.57 -41.62
CA GLN A 340 1.21 -5.99 -41.99
C GLN A 340 -0.18 -6.64 -42.12
N PHE A 341 -1.07 -6.37 -41.17
CA PHE A 341 -2.42 -6.94 -41.16
C PHE A 341 -3.33 -6.38 -42.27
N ARG A 342 -3.18 -5.09 -42.61
CA ARG A 342 -3.87 -4.46 -43.74
C ARG A 342 -3.40 -5.03 -45.09
N GLN A 343 -2.13 -5.42 -45.23
CA GLN A 343 -1.66 -6.17 -46.41
C GLN A 343 -2.34 -7.54 -46.52
N TYR A 344 -2.55 -8.25 -45.40
CA TYR A 344 -3.28 -9.53 -45.41
C TYR A 344 -4.76 -9.37 -45.82
N SER A 345 -5.42 -8.26 -45.47
CA SER A 345 -6.81 -7.98 -45.88
C SER A 345 -7.01 -7.78 -47.39
N GLN A 346 -5.94 -7.60 -48.16
CA GLN A 346 -5.97 -7.49 -49.63
C GLN A 346 -5.83 -8.86 -50.33
N GLY A 347 -5.64 -9.94 -49.57
CA GLY A 347 -5.59 -11.32 -50.07
C GLY A 347 -6.97 -11.97 -50.23
N ALA A 348 -6.99 -13.28 -50.50
CA ALA A 348 -8.22 -14.05 -50.73
C ALA A 348 -9.05 -14.35 -49.47
N GLN A 349 -8.55 -14.03 -48.26
CA GLN A 349 -9.31 -14.13 -47.01
C GLN A 349 -9.52 -12.74 -46.40
N SER A 350 -10.74 -12.43 -45.99
CA SER A 350 -11.02 -11.24 -45.18
C SER A 350 -10.43 -11.44 -43.77
N THR A 351 -9.53 -10.55 -43.36
CA THR A 351 -8.99 -10.52 -41.99
C THR A 351 -9.78 -9.59 -41.06
N LEU A 352 -10.90 -9.02 -41.52
CA LEU A 352 -11.64 -8.00 -40.78
C LEU A 352 -12.16 -8.54 -39.42
N GLY A 353 -11.64 -7.99 -38.33
CA GLY A 353 -12.06 -8.35 -36.96
C GLY A 353 -11.23 -9.43 -36.25
N ALA A 354 -10.18 -9.97 -36.87
CA ALA A 354 -9.15 -10.76 -36.17
C ALA A 354 -8.28 -9.86 -35.25
N SER A 355 -7.37 -10.44 -34.45
CA SER A 355 -6.72 -9.72 -33.33
C SER A 355 -5.21 -9.90 -33.19
N LEU A 356 -4.52 -8.87 -32.71
CA LEU A 356 -3.17 -8.99 -32.14
C LEU A 356 -3.25 -9.51 -30.71
N TYR A 357 -2.46 -10.53 -30.38
CA TYR A 357 -2.29 -11.04 -29.02
C TYR A 357 -0.88 -10.69 -28.52
N ILE A 358 -0.79 -9.59 -27.77
CA ILE A 358 0.44 -8.95 -27.32
C ILE A 358 0.78 -9.46 -25.93
N ARG A 359 1.79 -10.32 -25.80
CA ARG A 359 2.38 -10.63 -24.49
C ARG A 359 3.32 -9.50 -24.07
N VAL A 360 3.02 -8.83 -22.98
CA VAL A 360 3.85 -7.73 -22.43
C VAL A 360 4.85 -8.24 -21.38
N ARG A 361 5.78 -7.37 -20.98
CA ARG A 361 7.00 -7.71 -20.18
C ARG A 361 6.75 -8.16 -18.73
N ASP A 362 5.54 -7.96 -18.22
CA ASP A 362 5.04 -8.40 -16.91
C ASP A 362 4.11 -9.63 -17.05
N GLU A 363 4.22 -10.34 -18.17
CA GLU A 363 3.51 -11.59 -18.48
C GLU A 363 1.99 -11.48 -18.65
N ALA A 364 1.41 -10.27 -18.63
CA ALA A 364 0.04 -10.05 -19.12
C ALA A 364 -0.07 -10.33 -20.63
N ILE A 365 -1.28 -10.63 -21.09
CA ILE A 365 -1.62 -10.79 -22.51
C ILE A 365 -2.76 -9.82 -22.82
N LEU A 366 -2.49 -8.92 -23.76
CA LEU A 366 -3.46 -7.95 -24.27
C LEU A 366 -3.94 -8.42 -25.65
N ARG A 367 -5.24 -8.41 -25.89
CA ARG A 367 -5.83 -8.55 -27.23
C ARG A 367 -6.16 -7.18 -27.77
N TYR A 368 -5.58 -6.78 -28.89
CA TYR A 368 -6.03 -5.62 -29.67
C TYR A 368 -6.71 -6.11 -30.93
N ARG A 369 -8.01 -5.84 -31.06
CA ARG A 369 -8.81 -6.20 -32.23
C ARG A 369 -8.97 -4.98 -33.14
N PHE A 370 -8.59 -5.14 -34.40
CA PHE A 370 -8.61 -4.05 -35.39
C PHE A 370 -10.04 -3.57 -35.66
N SER A 371 -10.19 -2.26 -35.85
CA SER A 371 -11.46 -1.62 -36.20
C SER A 371 -11.53 -1.15 -37.65
N GLY A 372 -10.38 -0.94 -38.31
CA GLY A 372 -10.30 -0.25 -39.61
C GLY A 372 -10.71 1.23 -39.55
N SER A 373 -10.90 1.80 -38.35
CA SER A 373 -11.46 3.14 -38.19
C SER A 373 -10.53 4.26 -38.64
N ALA A 374 -11.11 5.43 -38.90
CA ALA A 374 -10.36 6.66 -39.12
C ALA A 374 -9.54 7.14 -37.89
N ALA A 375 -9.73 6.53 -36.70
CA ALA A 375 -8.89 6.76 -35.53
C ALA A 375 -7.69 5.79 -35.49
N GLU A 376 -7.89 4.52 -35.87
CA GLU A 376 -6.80 3.55 -36.06
C GLU A 376 -5.82 4.01 -37.15
N SER A 377 -6.33 4.55 -38.25
CA SER A 377 -5.53 5.16 -39.32
C SER A 377 -4.87 6.50 -38.95
N ARG A 378 -4.90 6.91 -37.66
CA ARG A 378 -4.11 8.03 -37.11
C ARG A 378 -3.07 7.57 -36.09
N LEU A 379 -2.94 6.26 -35.84
CA LEU A 379 -1.88 5.72 -34.98
C LEU A 379 -0.52 5.67 -35.71
N PHE A 380 -0.50 5.86 -37.02
CA PHE A 380 0.69 5.85 -37.87
C PHE A 380 0.44 6.53 -39.21
N THR A 381 1.52 6.90 -39.90
CA THR A 381 1.54 7.28 -41.30
C THR A 381 2.23 6.17 -42.09
N GLN A 382 1.84 5.94 -43.36
CA GLN A 382 2.58 5.06 -44.26
C GLN A 382 3.05 5.87 -45.47
N ALA A 383 4.36 5.85 -45.72
CA ALA A 383 4.99 6.50 -46.86
C ALA A 383 4.74 5.70 -48.16
N ALA A 384 4.94 6.36 -49.30
CA ALA A 384 4.60 5.81 -50.62
C ALA A 384 5.48 4.63 -51.07
N ASP A 385 6.62 4.41 -50.40
CA ASP A 385 7.48 3.23 -50.53
C ASP A 385 7.02 2.03 -49.68
N GLY A 386 5.98 2.21 -48.86
CA GLY A 386 5.46 1.23 -47.91
C GLY A 386 6.01 1.35 -46.49
N THR A 387 6.98 2.24 -46.25
CA THR A 387 7.59 2.46 -44.92
C THR A 387 6.56 3.00 -43.93
N VAL A 388 6.57 2.49 -42.70
CA VAL A 388 5.60 2.83 -41.66
C VAL A 388 6.25 3.74 -40.62
N GLU A 389 5.74 4.96 -40.50
CA GLU A 389 6.24 6.01 -39.61
C GLU A 389 5.29 6.20 -38.42
N ALA A 390 5.86 6.29 -37.21
CA ALA A 390 5.11 6.55 -35.97
C ALA A 390 5.78 7.64 -35.11
N ASP A 391 6.69 8.40 -35.73
CA ASP A 391 7.68 9.24 -35.05
C ASP A 391 7.04 10.42 -34.32
N GLU A 392 5.90 10.94 -34.80
CA GLU A 392 5.18 12.02 -34.11
C GLU A 392 4.65 11.55 -32.74
N LEU A 393 4.10 10.33 -32.65
CA LEU A 393 3.63 9.76 -31.37
C LEU A 393 4.80 9.36 -30.47
N GLN A 394 5.83 8.73 -31.04
CA GLN A 394 7.04 8.35 -30.28
C GLN A 394 7.79 9.58 -29.74
N SER A 395 7.80 10.70 -30.48
CA SER A 395 8.38 11.98 -30.07
C SER A 395 7.53 12.67 -28.99
N LYS A 396 6.20 12.71 -29.13
CA LYS A 396 5.28 13.23 -28.08
C LYS A 396 5.37 12.42 -26.78
N LEU A 397 5.52 11.10 -26.87
CA LEU A 397 5.79 10.25 -25.71
C LEU A 397 7.17 10.57 -25.09
N HIS A 398 8.23 10.59 -25.91
CA HIS A 398 9.59 10.80 -25.40
C HIS A 398 9.76 12.16 -24.70
N SER A 399 9.18 13.23 -25.26
CA SER A 399 9.14 14.58 -24.69
C SER A 399 8.12 14.77 -23.54
N GLY A 400 7.34 13.75 -23.18
CA GLY A 400 6.33 13.82 -22.13
C GLY A 400 5.08 14.64 -22.47
N VAL A 401 4.94 15.12 -23.71
CA VAL A 401 3.73 15.83 -24.21
C VAL A 401 2.51 14.90 -24.28
N LEU A 402 2.74 13.59 -24.47
CA LEU A 402 1.75 12.53 -24.36
C LEU A 402 2.19 11.55 -23.27
N LEU A 403 1.35 11.34 -22.24
CA LEU A 403 1.60 10.31 -21.24
C LEU A 403 1.34 8.92 -21.83
N THR A 404 2.05 7.90 -21.32
CA THR A 404 1.86 6.53 -21.81
C THR A 404 0.47 6.00 -21.47
N ARG A 405 -0.12 6.37 -20.33
CA ARG A 405 -1.49 6.00 -19.97
C ARG A 405 -2.52 6.54 -20.95
N ASP A 406 -2.25 7.69 -21.56
CA ASP A 406 -3.16 8.33 -22.52
C ASP A 406 -2.92 7.82 -23.94
N PHE A 407 -1.70 7.38 -24.28
CA PHE A 407 -1.46 6.55 -25.46
C PHE A 407 -2.19 5.20 -25.38
N VAL A 408 -2.19 4.52 -24.22
CA VAL A 408 -3.00 3.28 -24.01
C VAL A 408 -4.48 3.55 -24.29
N ARG A 409 -5.04 4.65 -23.75
CA ARG A 409 -6.43 5.06 -24.01
C ARG A 409 -6.67 5.43 -25.48
N GLN A 410 -5.72 6.09 -26.15
CA GLN A 410 -5.80 6.39 -27.58
C GLN A 410 -5.85 5.11 -28.42
N VAL A 411 -5.07 4.08 -28.07
CA VAL A 411 -5.14 2.76 -28.70
C VAL A 411 -6.49 2.09 -28.42
N ALA A 412 -6.98 2.11 -27.18
CA ALA A 412 -8.29 1.55 -26.80
C ALA A 412 -9.51 2.25 -27.45
N ARG A 413 -9.37 3.53 -27.81
CA ARG A 413 -10.36 4.28 -28.61
C ARG A 413 -10.24 4.02 -30.11
N ALA A 414 -9.05 3.65 -30.58
CA ALA A 414 -8.78 3.34 -31.98
C ALA A 414 -9.25 1.93 -32.37
N GLY A 415 -9.21 0.96 -31.45
CA GLY A 415 -9.71 -0.40 -31.63
C GLY A 415 -9.91 -1.12 -30.29
N GLU A 416 -10.61 -2.25 -30.31
CA GLU A 416 -11.05 -2.95 -29.10
C GLU A 416 -9.85 -3.62 -28.40
N LEU A 417 -9.29 -2.91 -27.39
CA LEU A 417 -8.23 -3.39 -26.52
C LEU A 417 -8.81 -4.13 -25.31
N THR A 418 -8.32 -5.33 -25.01
CA THR A 418 -8.80 -6.22 -23.95
C THR A 418 -7.64 -6.84 -23.18
N VAL A 419 -7.74 -6.96 -21.86
CA VAL A 419 -6.82 -7.77 -21.04
C VAL A 419 -7.35 -9.20 -21.01
N GLU A 420 -6.69 -10.11 -21.74
CA GLU A 420 -7.00 -11.56 -21.78
C GLU A 420 -6.40 -12.30 -20.59
N LYS A 421 -5.19 -11.87 -20.17
CA LYS A 421 -4.50 -12.38 -18.98
C LYS A 421 -3.93 -11.21 -18.21
N THR A 422 -4.27 -11.13 -16.93
CA THR A 422 -3.86 -10.05 -16.03
C THR A 422 -2.39 -10.16 -15.57
N SER A 423 -1.88 -9.04 -15.05
CA SER A 423 -0.64 -8.91 -14.30
C SER A 423 -0.88 -8.06 -13.05
N ALA A 424 0.18 -7.63 -12.37
CA ALA A 424 0.08 -6.64 -11.29
C ALA A 424 -0.30 -5.23 -11.80
N LEU A 425 0.08 -4.87 -13.03
CA LEU A 425 -0.22 -3.57 -13.64
C LEU A 425 -1.55 -3.63 -14.40
N TRP A 426 -1.72 -4.65 -15.23
CA TRP A 426 -2.94 -4.96 -15.96
C TRP A 426 -3.84 -5.84 -15.08
N ASP A 427 -4.32 -5.29 -13.97
CA ASP A 427 -4.94 -6.06 -12.88
C ASP A 427 -6.43 -6.36 -13.05
N ARG A 428 -7.12 -5.76 -14.02
CA ARG A 428 -8.49 -6.12 -14.43
C ARG A 428 -8.48 -6.84 -15.77
N SER A 429 -9.21 -7.96 -15.84
CA SER A 429 -9.54 -8.65 -17.10
C SER A 429 -10.75 -7.98 -17.76
N GLY A 430 -10.84 -8.06 -19.09
CA GLY A 430 -11.91 -7.43 -19.88
C GLY A 430 -11.44 -6.25 -20.73
N VAL A 431 -12.38 -5.50 -21.29
CA VAL A 431 -12.10 -4.37 -22.20
C VAL A 431 -11.41 -3.22 -21.45
N VAL A 432 -10.40 -2.62 -22.08
CA VAL A 432 -9.77 -1.38 -21.63
C VAL A 432 -10.62 -0.22 -22.16
N ASP A 433 -11.13 0.61 -21.26
CA ASP A 433 -11.95 1.78 -21.60
C ASP A 433 -11.29 3.10 -21.16
N ASP A 434 -11.98 4.22 -21.38
CA ASP A 434 -11.53 5.56 -20.99
C ASP A 434 -11.30 5.72 -19.47
N THR A 435 -11.96 4.89 -18.64
CA THR A 435 -11.81 4.90 -17.18
C THR A 435 -10.61 4.08 -16.70
N TRP A 436 -9.97 3.31 -17.58
CA TRP A 436 -8.83 2.46 -17.24
C TRP A 436 -7.72 3.25 -16.54
N THR A 437 -7.18 2.64 -15.49
CA THR A 437 -5.99 3.06 -14.77
C THR A 437 -5.06 1.86 -14.54
N PRO A 438 -3.74 2.03 -14.65
CA PRO A 438 -2.79 1.00 -14.27
C PRO A 438 -2.80 0.80 -12.75
N TYR A 439 -2.68 -0.46 -12.30
CA TYR A 439 -2.78 -0.84 -10.88
C TYR A 439 -4.13 -0.42 -10.22
N SER A 440 -5.25 -0.60 -10.93
CA SER A 440 -6.60 -0.18 -10.52
C SER A 440 -7.15 -0.82 -9.23
N GLN A 441 -6.50 -1.88 -8.72
CA GLN A 441 -6.81 -2.53 -7.44
C GLN A 441 -5.95 -2.00 -6.27
N VAL A 442 -4.90 -1.22 -6.54
CA VAL A 442 -4.03 -0.66 -5.49
C VAL A 442 -4.69 0.57 -4.87
N VAL A 443 -5.08 0.45 -3.59
CA VAL A 443 -5.61 1.57 -2.81
C VAL A 443 -4.46 2.50 -2.40
N LEU A 444 -4.31 3.59 -3.15
CA LEU A 444 -3.34 4.64 -2.86
C LEU A 444 -3.71 5.43 -1.60
N PRO A 445 -2.73 5.95 -0.84
CA PRO A 445 -3.00 6.88 0.26
C PRO A 445 -3.63 8.18 -0.27
N ALA A 446 -4.48 8.80 0.54
CA ALA A 446 -4.97 10.14 0.26
C ALA A 446 -3.80 11.14 0.22
N LEU A 447 -3.86 12.08 -0.73
CA LEU A 447 -2.96 13.23 -0.78
C LEU A 447 -3.60 14.41 -0.04
N SER A 448 -2.77 15.15 0.68
CA SER A 448 -3.11 16.44 1.26
C SER A 448 -3.23 17.55 0.20
N ALA A 449 -3.72 18.72 0.60
CA ALA A 449 -3.70 19.93 -0.20
C ALA A 449 -2.25 20.36 -0.58
N ALA A 450 -2.11 21.22 -1.58
CA ALA A 450 -0.80 21.65 -2.05
C ALA A 450 -0.11 22.65 -1.09
N PHE A 451 1.22 22.66 -1.09
CA PHE A 451 2.10 23.51 -0.29
C PHE A 451 3.11 24.25 -1.17
N LEU A 452 3.65 25.37 -0.67
CA LEU A 452 4.69 26.15 -1.35
C LEU A 452 6.05 25.44 -1.33
N THR A 453 6.42 24.84 -0.20
CA THR A 453 7.71 24.15 -0.04
C THR A 453 7.54 22.70 0.47
N ALA A 454 8.59 21.88 0.30
CA ALA A 454 8.67 20.55 0.87
C ALA A 454 8.68 20.57 2.42
N ASP A 455 9.25 21.62 3.02
CA ASP A 455 9.25 21.83 4.47
C ASP A 455 7.85 22.09 5.02
N ASP A 456 7.03 22.89 4.33
CA ASP A 456 5.64 23.16 4.71
C ASP A 456 4.81 21.85 4.68
N ALA A 457 5.02 21.03 3.65
CA ALA A 457 4.41 19.71 3.53
C ALA A 457 4.89 18.74 4.63
N ALA A 458 6.19 18.74 4.95
CA ALA A 458 6.75 17.95 6.06
C ALA A 458 6.22 18.41 7.43
N LEU A 459 6.08 19.72 7.65
CA LEU A 459 5.48 20.31 8.85
C LEU A 459 3.98 19.99 8.97
N HIS A 460 3.26 19.88 7.85
CA HIS A 460 1.89 19.36 7.85
C HIS A 460 1.86 17.89 8.26
N ALA A 461 2.66 17.03 7.62
CA ALA A 461 2.74 15.60 7.96
C ALA A 461 3.16 15.36 9.42
N HIS A 462 4.12 16.13 9.94
CA HIS A 462 4.50 16.15 11.36
C HIS A 462 3.31 16.43 12.29
N ARG A 463 2.45 17.40 11.93
CA ARG A 463 1.22 17.70 12.67
C ARG A 463 0.15 16.60 12.53
N ARG A 464 0.05 15.94 11.36
CA ARG A 464 -0.84 14.77 11.14
C ARG A 464 -0.42 13.57 12.00
N VAL A 465 0.88 13.31 12.14
CA VAL A 465 1.44 12.33 13.09
C VAL A 465 1.16 12.75 14.54
N GLY A 466 1.51 13.98 14.90
CA GLY A 466 1.24 14.61 16.18
C GLY A 466 1.62 13.72 17.38
N ARG A 467 0.59 13.22 18.08
CA ARG A 467 0.67 12.37 19.28
C ARG A 467 0.39 10.89 19.05
N GLY A 468 0.03 10.49 17.81
CA GLY A 468 -0.31 9.11 17.42
C GLY A 468 0.89 8.18 17.25
N ARG A 469 1.82 8.17 18.21
CA ARG A 469 3.18 7.59 18.10
C ARG A 469 3.32 6.22 18.76
N GLU A 470 2.29 5.39 18.69
CA GLU A 470 2.33 4.01 19.22
C GLU A 470 3.20 3.08 18.35
N GLN A 471 3.36 3.44 17.07
CA GLN A 471 4.19 2.77 16.09
C GLN A 471 4.93 3.79 15.21
N VAL A 472 5.87 3.30 14.40
CA VAL A 472 6.57 4.10 13.38
C VAL A 472 5.63 4.37 12.20
N LEU A 473 5.29 5.65 11.99
CA LEU A 473 4.51 6.11 10.83
C LEU A 473 5.44 6.70 9.77
N GLY A 474 4.96 6.82 8.54
CA GLY A 474 5.66 7.50 7.46
C GLY A 474 4.84 7.64 6.18
N GLY A 475 5.43 8.29 5.19
CA GLY A 475 4.80 8.55 3.91
C GLY A 475 5.72 9.31 2.94
N LEU A 476 5.14 9.75 1.82
CA LEU A 476 5.87 10.35 0.69
C LEU A 476 5.53 11.83 0.52
N ILE A 477 6.53 12.66 0.26
CA ILE A 477 6.38 14.05 -0.20
C ILE A 477 6.62 14.05 -1.70
N LEU A 478 5.59 14.45 -2.46
CA LEU A 478 5.59 14.50 -3.92
C LEU A 478 5.68 15.96 -4.38
N LYS A 479 6.47 16.22 -5.41
CA LYS A 479 6.49 17.50 -6.13
C LYS A 479 5.63 17.37 -7.39
N ARG A 480 4.73 18.33 -7.59
CA ARG A 480 3.85 18.46 -8.77
C ARG A 480 4.56 19.22 -9.90
N GLY A 481 4.12 19.02 -11.13
CA GLY A 481 4.64 19.71 -12.32
C GLY A 481 4.57 21.25 -12.24
N ASP A 482 3.59 21.80 -11.50
CA ASP A 482 3.47 23.24 -11.22
C ASP A 482 4.44 23.76 -10.13
N GLY A 483 5.36 22.91 -9.68
CA GLY A 483 6.37 23.22 -8.68
C GLY A 483 5.93 23.02 -7.22
N ARG A 484 4.63 22.87 -6.94
CA ARG A 484 4.10 22.77 -5.57
C ARG A 484 4.27 21.37 -5.00
N PHE A 485 4.18 21.26 -3.67
CA PHE A 485 4.38 19.99 -2.96
C PHE A 485 3.06 19.46 -2.39
N VAL A 486 2.89 18.15 -2.34
CA VAL A 486 1.80 17.45 -1.62
C VAL A 486 2.39 16.31 -0.82
N VAL A 487 1.73 15.92 0.27
CA VAL A 487 2.19 14.82 1.12
C VAL A 487 1.10 13.78 1.32
N THR A 488 1.46 12.49 1.29
CA THR A 488 0.53 11.39 1.58
C THR A 488 0.13 11.38 3.06
N GLU A 489 -1.09 10.95 3.37
CA GLU A 489 -1.49 10.67 4.76
C GLU A 489 -0.55 9.65 5.46
N PRO A 490 -0.35 9.74 6.79
CA PRO A 490 0.60 8.87 7.50
C PRO A 490 0.15 7.40 7.56
N LEU A 491 1.01 6.49 7.13
CA LEU A 491 0.80 5.04 7.17
C LEU A 491 1.83 4.34 8.08
N PRO A 492 1.56 3.12 8.58
CA PRO A 492 2.55 2.34 9.33
C PRO A 492 3.73 1.96 8.42
N ALA A 493 4.92 2.42 8.75
CA ALA A 493 6.10 2.30 7.87
C ALA A 493 7.03 1.11 8.21
N GLY A 494 6.74 0.39 9.31
CA GLY A 494 7.47 -0.82 9.70
C GLY A 494 8.89 -0.55 10.24
N PRO A 495 9.78 -1.57 10.24
CA PRO A 495 11.09 -1.50 10.91
C PRO A 495 12.17 -0.75 10.09
N ARG A 496 11.99 -0.56 8.78
CA ARG A 496 12.88 0.25 7.92
C ARG A 496 12.07 1.34 7.22
N PRO A 497 11.76 2.44 7.92
CA PRO A 497 10.71 3.36 7.48
C PRO A 497 11.14 4.28 6.33
N PHE A 498 12.43 4.50 6.08
CA PHE A 498 12.89 5.22 4.88
C PHE A 498 13.02 4.32 3.63
N ALA A 499 12.97 2.99 3.78
CA ALA A 499 12.71 2.05 2.67
C ALA A 499 11.20 1.91 2.36
N PHE A 500 10.32 2.62 3.06
CA PHE A 500 8.87 2.49 2.89
C PHE A 500 8.38 2.99 1.53
N ALA A 501 7.45 2.23 0.94
CA ALA A 501 6.89 2.47 -0.38
C ALA A 501 5.66 3.41 -0.39
N GLY A 502 5.14 3.83 0.76
CA GLY A 502 3.94 4.67 0.84
C GLY A 502 2.64 3.98 0.38
N GLY A 503 2.64 2.65 0.22
CA GLY A 503 1.52 1.91 -0.39
C GLY A 503 1.52 1.87 -1.93
N TYR A 504 2.48 2.54 -2.59
CA TYR A 504 2.62 2.50 -4.05
C TYR A 504 3.22 1.18 -4.53
N PRO A 505 2.89 0.71 -5.76
CA PRO A 505 3.51 -0.47 -6.33
C PRO A 505 5.00 -0.23 -6.60
N LEU A 506 5.82 -1.28 -6.51
CA LEU A 506 7.27 -1.20 -6.67
C LEU A 506 7.74 -1.59 -8.07
N ASP A 507 8.81 -0.96 -8.54
CA ASP A 507 9.55 -1.40 -9.72
C ASP A 507 10.58 -2.49 -9.42
N ARG A 508 11.37 -2.90 -10.43
CA ARG A 508 12.42 -3.93 -10.29
C ARG A 508 13.60 -3.46 -9.41
N GLN A 509 13.71 -2.16 -9.16
CA GLN A 509 14.71 -1.51 -8.32
C GLN A 509 14.17 -1.23 -6.90
N LYS A 510 12.96 -1.73 -6.58
CA LYS A 510 12.23 -1.51 -5.32
C LYS A 510 11.93 -0.03 -5.03
N GLN A 511 11.87 0.81 -6.06
CA GLN A 511 11.39 2.19 -5.93
C GLN A 511 9.88 2.27 -6.16
N PRO A 512 9.16 3.14 -5.44
CA PRO A 512 7.71 3.30 -5.60
C PRO A 512 7.38 3.99 -6.92
N ILE A 513 6.47 3.39 -7.68
CA ILE A 513 5.97 3.88 -8.95
C ILE A 513 4.91 4.95 -8.68
N MET A 514 5.15 6.19 -9.10
CA MET A 514 4.19 7.28 -8.94
C MET A 514 3.03 7.13 -9.94
N LEU A 515 1.83 6.89 -9.41
CA LEU A 515 0.62 6.69 -10.21
C LEU A 515 -0.19 7.98 -10.45
N HIS A 516 0.03 9.03 -9.66
CA HIS A 516 -0.61 10.34 -9.89
C HIS A 516 0.07 11.05 -11.09
N PRO A 517 -0.67 11.54 -12.09
CA PRO A 517 -0.12 12.34 -13.19
C PRO A 517 0.64 13.56 -12.67
N ASP A 518 1.72 13.96 -13.34
CA ASP A 518 2.56 15.13 -13.01
C ASP A 518 3.13 15.15 -11.58
N HIS A 519 3.21 14.00 -10.88
CA HIS A 519 3.79 13.89 -9.54
C HIS A 519 5.10 13.09 -9.53
N HIS A 520 6.15 13.69 -8.98
CA HIS A 520 7.46 13.07 -8.81
C HIS A 520 7.79 12.93 -7.32
N LEU A 521 8.38 11.80 -6.91
CA LEU A 521 8.80 11.61 -5.52
C LEU A 521 9.99 12.52 -5.18
N HIS A 522 9.77 13.45 -4.26
CA HIS A 522 10.78 14.43 -3.82
C HIS A 522 11.50 13.99 -2.54
N GLY A 523 10.74 13.46 -1.58
CA GLY A 523 11.28 13.05 -0.28
C GLY A 523 10.37 12.07 0.46
N ARG A 524 10.86 11.54 1.57
CA ARG A 524 10.10 10.70 2.50
C ARG A 524 10.01 11.37 3.86
N TYR A 525 8.91 11.16 4.56
CA TYR A 525 8.80 11.54 5.97
C TYR A 525 8.52 10.31 6.85
N VAL A 526 9.03 10.35 8.08
CA VAL A 526 8.96 9.25 9.05
C VAL A 526 8.76 9.82 10.45
N SER A 527 8.06 9.10 11.33
CA SER A 527 8.00 9.38 12.77
C SER A 527 8.83 8.41 13.59
N ARG A 528 9.30 8.85 14.76
CA ARG A 528 9.66 7.94 15.83
C ARG A 528 8.43 7.59 16.68
N THR A 529 8.50 6.45 17.37
CA THR A 529 7.59 6.12 18.47
C THR A 529 7.78 7.11 19.62
N ALA A 530 6.79 7.19 20.52
CA ALA A 530 6.90 8.07 21.68
C ALA A 530 8.04 7.65 22.62
N LEU A 531 8.62 8.64 23.32
CA LEU A 531 9.68 8.37 24.30
C LEU A 531 9.19 7.53 25.49
N SER A 532 7.89 7.57 25.82
CA SER A 532 7.24 6.67 26.79
C SER A 532 7.14 5.20 26.35
N LEU A 533 7.56 4.88 25.13
CA LEU A 533 7.65 3.52 24.57
C LEU A 533 9.11 3.11 24.28
N THR A 534 10.10 3.94 24.61
CA THR A 534 11.51 3.59 24.47
C THR A 534 11.90 2.58 25.56
N ASP A 535 12.51 1.47 25.15
CA ASP A 535 12.93 0.38 26.04
C ASP A 535 14.03 0.83 27.03
N PRO A 536 13.77 0.86 28.35
CA PRO A 536 14.79 1.25 29.33
C PRO A 536 15.94 0.24 29.47
N ALA A 537 15.76 -1.03 29.07
CA ALA A 537 16.80 -2.05 29.22
C ALA A 537 18.02 -1.75 28.33
N GLN A 538 17.79 -1.32 27.10
CA GLN A 538 18.85 -0.91 26.16
C GLN A 538 19.68 0.27 26.66
N ALA A 539 19.08 1.21 27.38
CA ALA A 539 19.80 2.33 27.97
C ALA A 539 20.75 1.86 29.09
N VAL A 540 20.31 0.90 29.92
CA VAL A 540 21.14 0.29 30.97
C VAL A 540 22.28 -0.53 30.37
N GLU A 541 22.00 -1.38 29.37
CA GLU A 541 23.00 -2.20 28.68
C GLU A 541 24.11 -1.36 28.04
N ARG A 542 23.73 -0.33 27.27
CA ARG A 542 24.67 0.58 26.59
C ARG A 542 25.25 1.67 27.51
N LYS A 543 24.92 1.67 28.80
CA LYS A 543 25.33 2.67 29.82
C LYS A 543 25.03 4.12 29.41
N TRP A 544 23.92 4.31 28.70
CA TRP A 544 23.47 5.61 28.21
C TRP A 544 22.87 6.44 29.34
N THR A 545 23.10 7.75 29.29
CA THR A 545 22.34 8.68 30.14
C THR A 545 20.90 8.81 29.64
N ARG A 546 20.04 9.44 30.45
CA ARG A 546 18.70 9.84 30.01
C ARG A 546 18.76 10.65 28.70
N GLN A 547 19.65 11.66 28.65
CA GLN A 547 19.88 12.51 27.49
C GLN A 547 20.32 11.72 26.25
N ASP A 548 21.28 10.80 26.40
CA ASP A 548 21.71 9.93 25.29
C ASP A 548 20.52 9.12 24.73
N THR A 549 19.67 8.61 25.62
CA THR A 549 18.49 7.81 25.27
C THR A 549 17.40 8.65 24.59
N GLU A 550 17.10 9.84 25.10
CA GLU A 550 16.13 10.78 24.51
C GLU A 550 16.58 11.27 23.13
N LEU A 551 17.89 11.46 22.93
CA LEU A 551 18.48 11.84 21.65
C LEU A 551 18.46 10.68 20.65
N ASN A 552 18.87 9.48 21.05
CA ASN A 552 18.84 8.29 20.19
C ASN A 552 17.43 7.99 19.66
N ALA A 553 16.41 8.20 20.48
CA ALA A 553 15.01 8.01 20.11
C ALA A 553 14.40 9.18 19.29
N GLN A 554 15.14 10.27 19.03
CA GLN A 554 14.73 11.40 18.18
C GLN A 554 15.55 11.54 16.89
N MET A 555 16.84 11.19 16.90
CA MET A 555 17.76 11.37 15.77
C MET A 555 17.54 10.35 14.63
N PHE A 556 18.14 10.60 13.46
CA PHE A 556 18.25 9.59 12.39
C PHE A 556 19.12 8.41 12.83
N LEU A 557 18.68 7.18 12.57
CA LEU A 557 19.44 5.96 12.83
C LEU A 557 20.20 5.55 11.57
N ALA A 558 21.24 4.71 11.72
CA ALA A 558 22.13 4.42 10.60
C ALA A 558 21.44 3.77 9.39
N ASP A 559 20.45 2.91 9.65
CA ASP A 559 19.68 2.23 8.60
C ASP A 559 18.76 3.19 7.82
N ASP A 560 18.31 4.29 8.45
CA ASP A 560 17.56 5.36 7.79
C ASP A 560 18.46 6.15 6.83
N VAL A 561 19.68 6.47 7.27
CA VAL A 561 20.69 7.18 6.48
C VAL A 561 21.13 6.32 5.30
N ALA A 562 21.25 5.01 5.48
CA ALA A 562 21.51 4.06 4.39
C ALA A 562 20.39 4.05 3.34
N ASP A 563 19.12 4.07 3.74
CA ASP A 563 17.97 4.11 2.81
C ASP A 563 17.87 5.45 2.06
N LEU A 564 18.19 6.56 2.73
CA LEU A 564 18.28 7.88 2.09
C LEU A 564 19.46 7.98 1.12
N LEU A 565 20.63 7.47 1.48
CA LEU A 565 21.79 7.37 0.58
C LEU A 565 21.52 6.49 -0.64
N ALA A 566 20.77 5.39 -0.48
CA ALA A 566 20.40 4.50 -1.58
C ALA A 566 19.37 5.10 -2.56
N THR A 567 18.62 6.13 -2.14
CA THR A 567 17.55 6.75 -2.94
C THR A 567 17.85 8.17 -3.40
N GLY A 568 18.86 8.84 -2.82
CA GLY A 568 19.26 10.20 -3.17
C GLY A 568 18.26 11.31 -2.76
N GLN A 569 17.20 10.95 -2.03
CA GLN A 569 16.07 11.83 -1.73
C GLN A 569 16.17 12.46 -0.32
N VAL A 570 15.44 13.55 -0.10
CA VAL A 570 15.40 14.21 1.22
C VAL A 570 14.58 13.39 2.20
N GLY A 571 15.12 13.16 3.40
CA GLY A 571 14.43 12.52 4.51
C GLY A 571 14.01 13.52 5.56
N TYR A 572 12.74 13.49 5.97
CA TYR A 572 12.19 14.26 7.08
C TYR A 572 11.86 13.34 8.25
N LEU A 573 12.42 13.62 9.44
CA LEU A 573 12.22 12.80 10.63
C LEU A 573 11.51 13.60 11.72
N SER A 574 10.28 13.20 12.00
CA SER A 574 9.45 13.69 13.10
C SER A 574 9.79 12.90 14.37
N GLY A 575 10.74 13.40 15.17
CA GLY A 575 11.23 12.72 16.39
C GLY A 575 10.17 12.68 17.48
N THR A 576 9.86 13.84 18.06
CA THR A 576 8.80 14.06 19.06
C THR A 576 7.73 14.99 18.49
N GLU A 577 6.69 15.32 19.26
CA GLU A 577 5.65 16.28 18.82
C GLU A 577 6.19 17.70 18.56
N ASP A 578 7.36 18.02 19.12
CA ASP A 578 8.05 19.31 19.07
C ASP A 578 9.36 19.30 18.25
N CYS A 579 9.74 18.16 17.64
CA CYS A 579 10.99 18.03 16.88
C CYS A 579 10.77 17.47 15.47
N LEU A 580 11.16 18.23 14.45
CA LEU A 580 11.20 17.82 13.04
C LEU A 580 12.59 18.12 12.48
N LEU A 581 13.26 17.09 11.96
CA LEU A 581 14.58 17.16 11.35
C LEU A 581 14.49 16.90 9.85
N ALA A 582 15.44 17.41 9.08
CA ALA A 582 15.62 17.11 7.66
C ALA A 582 17.08 16.72 7.37
N LEU A 583 17.27 15.76 6.45
CA LEU A 583 18.57 15.30 5.99
C LEU A 583 18.57 15.11 4.46
N ALA A 584 19.55 15.70 3.78
CA ALA A 584 19.74 15.57 2.33
C ALA A 584 21.05 14.80 2.00
N PRO A 585 21.03 13.73 1.17
CA PRO A 585 22.19 12.87 0.91
C PRO A 585 23.17 13.37 -0.19
N SER A 586 23.04 14.63 -0.62
CA SER A 586 23.70 15.16 -1.82
C SER A 586 25.21 15.39 -1.67
N THR A 587 25.65 16.14 -0.65
CA THR A 587 27.04 16.63 -0.50
C THR A 587 27.90 15.78 0.44
N THR A 588 27.99 14.47 0.20
CA THR A 588 28.71 13.52 1.08
C THR A 588 29.82 12.77 0.36
N THR A 589 31.01 12.68 0.95
CA THR A 589 32.15 11.94 0.39
C THR A 589 31.95 10.42 0.42
N LEU A 590 32.69 9.67 -0.42
CA LEU A 590 32.62 8.19 -0.42
C LEU A 590 33.05 7.59 0.93
N ALA A 591 34.08 8.16 1.57
CA ALA A 591 34.55 7.73 2.88
C ALA A 591 33.49 7.96 3.98
N TRP A 592 32.76 9.07 3.92
CA TRP A 592 31.62 9.33 4.81
C TRP A 592 30.48 8.34 4.56
N ARG A 593 30.08 8.12 3.30
CA ARG A 593 29.00 7.18 2.93
C ARG A 593 29.25 5.76 3.46
N LYS A 594 30.51 5.27 3.38
CA LYS A 594 30.90 3.95 3.91
C LYS A 594 30.72 3.78 5.42
N GLN A 595 30.56 4.84 6.22
CA GLN A 595 30.28 4.70 7.66
C GLN A 595 28.84 4.24 7.93
N TRP A 596 27.92 4.55 7.01
CA TRP A 596 26.46 4.39 7.16
C TRP A 596 25.91 3.14 6.47
N SER A 597 26.54 2.67 5.40
CA SER A 597 26.19 1.44 4.68
C SER A 597 27.14 0.27 5.00
N SER A 598 26.62 -0.94 5.19
CA SER A 598 27.43 -2.17 5.25
C SER A 598 27.87 -2.62 3.86
N GLU A 599 29.11 -3.10 3.70
CA GLU A 599 29.59 -3.68 2.44
C GLU A 599 29.02 -5.08 2.15
N THR A 600 28.58 -5.79 3.19
CA THR A 600 27.90 -7.10 3.10
C THR A 600 26.42 -6.95 3.45
N ALA A 601 25.52 -7.47 2.61
CA ALA A 601 24.08 -7.41 2.86
C ALA A 601 23.69 -8.15 4.16
N GLY A 602 22.94 -7.47 5.02
CA GLY A 602 22.48 -8.00 6.32
C GLY A 602 23.46 -7.78 7.49
N MET A 603 24.65 -7.25 7.24
CA MET A 603 25.54 -6.78 8.31
C MET A 603 25.15 -5.37 8.78
N ARG A 604 25.54 -5.00 10.00
CA ARG A 604 25.40 -3.63 10.52
C ARG A 604 26.45 -2.71 9.91
N SER A 605 26.14 -1.42 9.84
CA SER A 605 27.10 -0.39 9.41
C SER A 605 28.10 -0.04 10.52
N ALA A 606 29.27 0.49 10.13
CA ALA A 606 30.39 0.75 11.03
C ALA A 606 30.03 1.72 12.18
N ILE A 607 29.19 2.72 11.92
CA ILE A 607 28.74 3.65 12.97
C ILE A 607 27.73 3.01 13.93
N ASN A 608 26.85 2.13 13.44
CA ASN A 608 25.90 1.36 14.27
C ASN A 608 26.66 0.38 15.18
N GLN A 609 27.65 -0.33 14.65
CA GLN A 609 28.52 -1.20 15.45
C GLN A 609 29.27 -0.41 16.55
N ARG A 610 29.88 0.74 16.22
CA ARG A 610 30.54 1.60 17.22
C ARG A 610 29.59 2.09 18.31
N LEU A 611 28.33 2.36 17.97
CA LEU A 611 27.29 2.83 18.89
C LEU A 611 26.85 1.73 19.87
N GLU A 612 26.71 0.49 19.40
CA GLU A 612 26.37 -0.66 20.26
C GLU A 612 27.55 -1.13 21.11
N GLU A 613 28.78 -1.05 20.60
CA GLU A 613 30.01 -1.29 21.35
C GLU A 613 30.33 -0.18 22.37
N GLY A 614 29.52 0.89 22.44
CA GLY A 614 29.73 2.03 23.34
C GLY A 614 30.95 2.89 23.01
N LYS A 615 31.53 2.74 21.82
CA LYS A 615 32.70 3.50 21.32
C LYS A 615 32.32 4.89 20.80
N VAL A 616 31.04 5.15 20.57
CA VAL A 616 30.45 6.47 20.31
C VAL A 616 29.13 6.62 21.04
N LYS A 617 28.73 7.86 21.32
CA LYS A 617 27.42 8.21 21.89
C LYS A 617 26.47 8.72 20.79
N PRO A 618 25.15 8.76 21.05
CA PRO A 618 24.18 9.38 20.14
C PRO A 618 24.54 10.81 19.71
N ALA A 619 25.13 11.63 20.60
CA ALA A 619 25.61 12.97 20.23
C ALA A 619 26.77 12.96 19.22
N ASP A 620 27.64 11.94 19.23
CA ASP A 620 28.70 11.80 18.24
C ASP A 620 28.12 11.40 16.88
N VAL A 621 27.08 10.55 16.87
CA VAL A 621 26.34 10.17 15.64
C VAL A 621 25.69 11.39 15.00
N VAL A 622 25.13 12.30 15.79
CA VAL A 622 24.58 13.58 15.29
C VAL A 622 25.68 14.50 14.75
N ARG A 623 26.86 14.56 15.37
CA ARG A 623 28.00 15.33 14.82
C ARG A 623 28.52 14.74 13.51
N THR A 624 28.58 13.42 13.37
CA THR A 624 28.91 12.78 12.09
C THR A 624 27.81 12.94 11.03
N LEU A 625 26.55 13.23 11.40
CA LEU A 625 25.55 13.75 10.45
C LEU A 625 25.80 15.22 10.07
N ALA A 626 26.22 16.05 11.01
CA ALA A 626 26.56 17.45 10.75
C ALA A 626 27.79 17.62 9.82
N GLU A 627 28.74 16.67 9.83
CA GLU A 627 29.90 16.61 8.90
C GLU A 627 29.48 16.66 7.42
N ALA A 628 28.26 16.24 7.06
CA ALA A 628 27.74 16.31 5.70
C ALA A 628 27.27 17.72 5.27
N GLY A 629 27.08 18.64 6.22
CA GLY A 629 26.49 19.96 6.01
C GLY A 629 24.99 19.96 5.71
N THR A 630 24.31 18.81 5.78
CA THR A 630 22.93 18.63 5.28
C THR A 630 21.90 18.23 6.35
N LEU A 631 22.30 18.02 7.60
CA LEU A 631 21.38 17.86 8.72
C LEU A 631 20.86 19.23 9.17
N ARG A 632 19.53 19.38 9.25
CA ARG A 632 18.86 20.63 9.63
C ARG A 632 17.68 20.38 10.56
N ILE A 633 17.54 21.23 11.57
CA ILE A 633 16.37 21.31 12.44
C ILE A 633 15.32 22.17 11.72
N VAL A 634 14.15 21.59 11.42
CA VAL A 634 13.00 22.28 10.79
C VAL A 634 12.05 22.81 11.87
N LEU A 635 11.79 21.99 12.89
CA LEU A 635 11.12 22.39 14.13
C LEU A 635 12.00 21.96 15.30
N GLY A 636 12.37 22.93 16.15
CA GLY A 636 13.31 22.74 17.24
C GLY A 636 12.64 22.65 18.62
N ASN A 637 13.20 21.80 19.47
CA ASN A 637 12.86 21.69 20.90
C ASN A 637 14.10 21.95 21.77
N ALA A 638 13.92 21.95 23.10
CA ALA A 638 15.00 22.31 24.02
C ALA A 638 16.19 21.32 24.04
N LEU A 639 16.00 20.07 23.57
CA LEU A 639 17.10 19.11 23.38
C LEU A 639 17.96 19.50 22.16
N TRP A 640 17.32 19.87 21.05
CA TRP A 640 18.00 20.13 19.77
C TRP A 640 18.49 21.57 19.58
N GLY A 641 17.80 22.54 20.19
CA GLY A 641 17.99 23.97 19.94
C GLY A 641 17.01 24.52 18.88
N PRO A 642 17.20 25.78 18.43
CA PRO A 642 16.34 26.43 17.44
C PRO A 642 16.47 25.82 16.04
N ALA A 643 15.51 26.14 15.16
CA ALA A 643 15.54 25.72 13.75
C ALA A 643 16.73 26.34 12.99
N GLY A 644 17.43 25.54 12.21
CA GLY A 644 18.71 25.88 11.58
C GLY A 644 19.54 24.66 11.22
N PHE A 645 20.67 24.86 10.54
CA PHE A 645 21.62 23.76 10.26
C PHE A 645 22.27 23.26 11.57
N VAL A 646 22.56 21.96 11.64
CA VAL A 646 23.32 21.38 12.74
C VAL A 646 24.80 21.53 12.43
N GLU A 647 25.53 22.21 13.30
CA GLU A 647 26.97 22.47 13.17
C GLU A 647 27.79 21.33 13.81
N VAL A 648 29.05 21.15 13.39
CA VAL A 648 29.89 20.03 13.82
C VAL A 648 30.29 20.07 15.31
N ASP A 649 30.13 21.23 15.96
CA ASP A 649 30.34 21.42 17.39
C ASP A 649 29.08 21.15 18.25
N TRP A 650 27.93 20.88 17.60
CA TRP A 650 26.63 20.77 18.25
C TRP A 650 26.62 19.77 19.43
N GLY A 651 25.85 20.11 20.46
CA GLY A 651 25.57 19.25 21.59
C GLY A 651 24.15 19.45 22.13
N PRO A 652 23.54 18.39 22.70
CA PRO A 652 22.19 18.44 23.25
C PRO A 652 22.08 19.42 24.44
N TRP A 653 20.96 20.13 24.53
CA TRP A 653 20.65 21.16 25.55
C TRP A 653 21.60 22.37 25.62
N VAL A 654 22.65 22.44 24.79
CA VAL A 654 23.63 23.55 24.81
C VAL A 654 23.05 24.87 24.30
N ARG A 655 22.10 24.80 23.35
CA ARG A 655 21.54 25.97 22.67
C ARG A 655 20.18 26.33 23.26
N ALA A 656 20.09 27.47 23.93
CA ALA A 656 18.84 27.97 24.49
C ALA A 656 17.77 28.16 23.39
N LEU A 657 16.63 27.48 23.54
CA LEU A 657 15.48 27.64 22.66
C LEU A 657 14.77 28.96 23.01
N THR A 658 15.08 30.03 22.30
CA THR A 658 14.36 31.34 22.38
C THR A 658 13.79 31.70 21.02
N PHE A 659 12.83 32.64 20.94
CA PHE A 659 12.32 33.07 19.64
C PHE A 659 13.43 33.75 18.84
N GLN A 660 13.77 33.15 17.72
CA GLN A 660 14.59 33.76 16.67
C GLN A 660 13.71 33.92 15.43
N ARG A 661 13.90 35.02 14.69
CA ARG A 661 13.23 35.21 13.40
C ARG A 661 13.61 34.05 12.46
N PRO A 662 12.65 33.27 11.92
CA PRO A 662 12.96 32.19 10.98
C PRO A 662 13.71 32.73 9.75
N ALA A 663 14.77 32.03 9.33
CA ALA A 663 15.48 32.33 8.09
C ALA A 663 14.57 32.18 6.85
N THR A 664 13.65 31.21 6.92
CA THR A 664 12.55 31.00 5.99
C THR A 664 11.26 30.87 6.80
N VAL A 665 10.27 31.72 6.53
CA VAL A 665 8.95 31.64 7.19
C VAL A 665 8.17 30.46 6.62
N SER A 666 7.57 29.66 7.50
CA SER A 666 6.75 28.50 7.14
C SER A 666 5.31 28.92 6.80
N HIS A 667 4.65 28.15 5.93
CA HIS A 667 3.30 28.41 5.43
C HIS A 667 2.38 27.19 5.60
N GLY A 668 1.08 27.44 5.61
CA GLY A 668 0.04 26.42 5.53
C GLY A 668 -0.19 25.93 4.10
N PRO A 669 -1.15 25.01 3.91
CA PRO A 669 -1.57 24.59 2.58
C PRO A 669 -2.25 25.75 1.82
N ILE A 670 -2.29 25.61 0.51
CA ILE A 670 -2.90 26.54 -0.44
C ILE A 670 -4.42 26.30 -0.50
N PHE A 671 -5.19 27.39 -0.41
CA PHE A 671 -6.64 27.39 -0.49
C PHE A 671 -7.15 28.39 -1.54
N GLU A 672 -8.38 28.18 -1.99
CA GLU A 672 -9.10 29.05 -2.94
C GLU A 672 -9.64 30.35 -2.30
N SER A 673 -9.51 30.51 -0.98
CA SER A 673 -9.95 31.72 -0.28
C SER A 673 -9.14 32.03 0.99
N ALA A 674 -9.05 33.32 1.32
CA ALA A 674 -8.43 33.81 2.54
C ALA A 674 -9.10 33.25 3.82
N ASP A 675 -10.43 33.13 3.81
CA ASP A 675 -11.19 32.60 4.95
C ASP A 675 -10.91 31.11 5.20
N ALA A 676 -10.68 30.32 4.15
CA ALA A 676 -10.28 28.92 4.30
C ALA A 676 -8.85 28.79 4.87
N ALA A 677 -7.91 29.60 4.39
CA ALA A 677 -6.55 29.66 4.94
C ALA A 677 -6.53 30.11 6.42
N ALA A 678 -7.37 31.09 6.78
CA ALA A 678 -7.52 31.54 8.17
C ALA A 678 -8.21 30.50 9.07
N ARG A 679 -9.26 29.81 8.57
CA ARG A 679 -9.89 28.67 9.26
C ARG A 679 -8.90 27.53 9.53
N GLU A 680 -8.06 27.19 8.55
CA GLU A 680 -7.00 26.17 8.75
C GLU A 680 -5.97 26.64 9.79
N ARG A 681 -5.52 27.90 9.72
CA ARG A 681 -4.60 28.47 10.71
C ARG A 681 -5.18 28.45 12.13
N HIS A 682 -6.49 28.59 12.28
CA HIS A 682 -7.22 28.56 13.55
C HIS A 682 -7.38 27.15 14.15
N ARG A 683 -7.50 26.11 13.32
CA ARG A 683 -7.54 24.70 13.79
C ARG A 683 -6.25 24.27 14.50
N HIS A 684 -5.11 24.82 14.10
CA HIS A 684 -3.79 24.42 14.61
C HIS A 684 -3.31 25.38 15.70
N ALA A 685 -3.31 24.90 16.95
CA ALA A 685 -2.80 25.63 18.11
C ALA A 685 -1.34 26.11 17.93
N ALA A 686 -1.02 27.26 18.54
CA ALA A 686 0.33 27.83 18.52
C ALA A 686 1.32 26.90 19.24
N HIS A 687 2.20 26.25 18.47
CA HIS A 687 3.31 25.47 19.00
C HIS A 687 4.50 26.41 19.25
N TYR A 688 4.74 26.77 20.50
CA TYR A 688 5.89 27.59 20.89
C TYR A 688 6.34 27.23 22.30
N TYR A 689 7.62 26.88 22.44
CA TYR A 689 8.24 26.38 23.68
C TYR A 689 9.37 27.28 24.21
N GLY A 690 9.65 28.42 23.56
CA GLY A 690 10.93 29.15 23.75
C GLY A 690 10.94 30.38 24.66
N ASP A 691 9.80 30.83 25.16
CA ASP A 691 9.75 31.87 26.21
C ASP A 691 8.55 31.60 27.12
N ASP A 692 8.78 31.66 28.43
CA ASP A 692 7.70 31.78 29.41
C ASP A 692 6.83 33.01 29.09
N HIS A 693 5.51 32.89 29.33
CA HIS A 693 4.57 34.02 29.35
C HIS A 693 4.16 34.68 28.03
N VAL A 694 4.59 34.20 26.86
CA VAL A 694 3.98 34.62 25.58
C VAL A 694 2.47 34.35 25.65
N SER A 695 1.64 35.32 25.28
CA SER A 695 0.16 35.22 25.38
C SER A 695 -0.58 35.70 24.13
N ARG A 696 0.15 36.29 23.17
CA ARG A 696 -0.36 36.81 21.89
C ARG A 696 0.52 36.27 20.77
N TYR A 697 -0.10 35.91 19.66
CA TYR A 697 0.52 35.39 18.46
C TYR A 697 -0.07 36.09 17.24
N PHE A 698 0.68 36.11 16.14
CA PHE A 698 0.20 36.63 14.87
C PHE A 698 0.67 35.82 13.68
N ALA A 699 -0.05 35.94 12.57
CA ALA A 699 0.28 35.39 11.26
C ALA A 699 -0.19 36.37 10.17
N PHE A 700 0.12 36.05 8.92
CA PHE A 700 -0.40 36.76 7.75
C PHE A 700 -1.10 35.77 6.82
N VAL A 701 -2.18 36.23 6.18
CA VAL A 701 -2.78 35.56 5.03
C VAL A 701 -2.23 36.23 3.79
N LEU A 702 -1.55 35.48 2.94
CA LEU A 702 -0.99 35.94 1.68
C LEU A 702 -1.88 35.48 0.52
N LYS A 703 -1.91 36.24 -0.57
CA LYS A 703 -2.58 35.89 -1.83
C LYS A 703 -1.61 35.97 -3.01
N HIS A 704 -1.68 35.03 -3.94
CA HIS A 704 -0.97 35.10 -5.21
C HIS A 704 -1.49 36.24 -6.11
N ARG A 705 -0.60 37.01 -6.72
CA ARG A 705 -0.90 38.22 -7.52
C ARG A 705 -1.85 37.99 -8.69
N GLN A 706 -1.82 36.81 -9.28
CA GLN A 706 -2.53 36.49 -10.54
C GLN A 706 -3.55 35.35 -10.40
N ARG A 707 -3.78 34.81 -9.18
CA ARG A 707 -4.60 33.60 -8.97
C ARG A 707 -5.34 33.69 -7.63
N GLU A 708 -6.46 33.00 -7.51
CA GLU A 708 -7.12 32.77 -6.21
C GLU A 708 -6.40 31.68 -5.40
N GLU A 709 -5.10 31.85 -5.18
CA GLU A 709 -4.31 31.01 -4.27
C GLU A 709 -4.00 31.78 -3.00
N TYR A 710 -4.38 31.23 -1.84
CA TYR A 710 -4.20 31.84 -0.53
C TYR A 710 -3.46 30.89 0.42
N VAL A 711 -2.51 31.42 1.19
CA VAL A 711 -1.79 30.68 2.25
C VAL A 711 -1.78 31.50 3.54
N ALA A 712 -1.74 30.82 4.69
CA ALA A 712 -1.48 31.46 5.98
C ALA A 712 -0.05 31.15 6.44
N SER A 713 0.65 32.13 7.03
CA SER A 713 1.96 31.90 7.64
C SER A 713 1.87 31.04 8.92
N GLU A 714 3.02 30.65 9.46
CA GLU A 714 3.12 30.19 10.84
C GLU A 714 2.70 31.26 11.87
N LEU A 715 2.41 30.81 13.09
CA LEU A 715 2.04 31.68 14.22
C LEU A 715 3.29 32.14 14.96
N VAL A 716 3.63 33.40 14.76
CA VAL A 716 4.77 34.06 15.40
C VAL A 716 4.35 34.57 16.78
N PRO A 717 5.10 34.27 17.86
CA PRO A 717 4.84 34.83 19.19
C PRO A 717 5.09 36.34 19.19
N VAL A 718 4.31 37.11 19.94
CA VAL A 718 4.58 38.55 20.16
C VAL A 718 5.62 38.71 21.27
N THR A 719 6.83 39.14 20.92
CA THR A 719 7.97 39.33 21.85
C THR A 719 8.58 40.72 21.70
N ARG A 720 9.69 41.01 22.38
CA ARG A 720 10.50 42.23 22.13
C ARG A 720 11.18 42.22 20.75
N GLN A 721 11.41 41.04 20.16
CA GLN A 721 12.06 40.88 18.86
C GLN A 721 11.03 40.78 17.71
N SER A 722 9.82 40.30 18.02
CA SER A 722 8.70 40.13 17.09
C SER A 722 7.53 41.04 17.47
N ALA A 723 7.59 42.29 17.01
CA ALA A 723 6.51 43.26 17.14
C ALA A 723 5.22 42.74 16.47
N LEU A 724 4.07 42.97 17.11
CA LEU A 724 2.76 42.50 16.67
C LEU A 724 2.48 42.92 15.22
N LEU A 725 2.20 41.95 14.34
CA LEU A 725 1.72 42.16 12.97
C LEU A 725 2.64 43.00 12.05
N ALA A 726 3.90 43.22 12.43
CA ALA A 726 4.87 43.95 11.63
C ALA A 726 5.45 43.07 10.49
N LEU A 727 4.80 43.07 9.31
CA LEU A 727 5.14 42.22 8.16
C LEU A 727 6.64 42.28 7.79
N SER A 728 7.20 43.49 7.68
CA SER A 728 8.61 43.71 7.33
C SER A 728 9.60 43.27 8.41
N ARG A 729 9.17 43.05 9.66
CA ARG A 729 10.01 42.43 10.70
C ARG A 729 10.08 40.91 10.57
N LEU A 730 9.04 40.28 10.01
CA LEU A 730 9.00 38.83 9.78
C LEU A 730 9.62 38.43 8.43
N TYR A 731 9.20 39.09 7.34
CA TYR A 731 9.63 38.76 5.98
C TYR A 731 10.80 39.62 5.48
N GLY A 732 11.08 40.78 6.09
CA GLY A 732 12.08 41.71 5.56
C GLY A 732 11.56 42.34 4.27
N ASN A 733 12.35 42.20 3.20
CA ASN A 733 12.06 42.81 1.90
C ASN A 733 11.41 41.85 0.89
N ALA A 734 11.19 40.57 1.23
CA ALA A 734 10.72 39.54 0.30
C ALA A 734 9.63 38.64 0.91
N LEU A 735 8.50 38.55 0.21
CA LEU A 735 7.46 37.53 0.40
C LEU A 735 7.75 36.31 -0.49
N PRO A 736 7.03 35.18 -0.32
CA PRO A 736 7.08 34.07 -1.27
C PRO A 736 6.80 34.52 -2.71
N GLU A 737 7.42 33.86 -3.68
CA GLU A 737 7.38 34.28 -5.08
C GLU A 737 5.93 34.38 -5.61
N GLY A 738 5.58 35.55 -6.16
CA GLY A 738 4.24 35.83 -6.67
C GLY A 738 3.18 36.15 -5.61
N PHE A 739 3.48 36.11 -4.30
CA PHE A 739 2.52 36.41 -3.22
C PHE A 739 2.66 37.83 -2.66
N ASP A 740 1.52 38.43 -2.32
CA ASP A 740 1.42 39.67 -1.53
C ASP A 740 0.62 39.45 -0.24
N CYS A 741 0.82 40.31 0.75
CA CYS A 741 0.01 40.33 1.97
C CYS A 741 -1.45 40.68 1.65
N HIS A 742 -2.38 39.76 1.95
CA HIS A 742 -3.82 39.93 1.75
C HIS A 742 -4.54 40.27 3.05
N GLY A 743 -4.18 39.63 4.16
CA GLY A 743 -4.82 39.80 5.45
C GLY A 743 -3.87 39.59 6.63
N LEU A 744 -4.28 40.12 7.77
CA LEU A 744 -3.55 40.04 9.04
C LEU A 744 -4.28 39.03 9.93
N TYR A 745 -3.57 38.27 10.76
CA TYR A 745 -4.17 37.29 11.65
C TYR A 745 -3.65 37.50 13.08
N TYR A 746 -4.54 37.84 14.01
CA TYR A 746 -4.27 37.95 15.44
C TYR A 746 -4.81 36.71 16.15
N SER A 747 -4.05 36.17 17.10
CA SER A 747 -4.55 35.16 18.04
C SER A 747 -4.10 35.44 19.46
N LYS A 748 -5.05 35.37 20.38
CA LYS A 748 -4.82 35.25 21.82
C LYS A 748 -5.48 33.94 22.24
N PRO A 749 -4.75 32.84 22.42
CA PRO A 749 -5.35 31.52 22.61
C PRO A 749 -5.77 31.22 24.05
N TRP A 750 -5.55 32.15 25.00
CA TRP A 750 -5.75 31.92 26.44
C TRP A 750 -6.27 33.18 27.17
N VAL A 751 -7.00 32.96 28.27
CA VAL A 751 -7.66 34.01 29.09
C VAL A 751 -7.09 33.98 30.51
N GLY A 752 -6.75 35.15 31.05
CA GLY A 752 -6.45 35.29 32.48
C GLY A 752 -7.71 35.60 33.31
N ASN A 753 -7.76 35.13 34.56
CA ASN A 753 -8.89 35.35 35.48
C ASN A 753 -8.94 36.81 36.02
N GLY A 754 -9.05 37.79 35.12
CA GLY A 754 -9.15 39.22 35.44
C GLY A 754 -10.55 39.80 35.15
N THR A 755 -10.78 41.04 35.60
CA THR A 755 -12.07 41.75 35.42
C THR A 755 -12.44 42.00 33.95
N ARG A 756 -11.47 42.02 33.03
CA ARG A 756 -11.70 42.06 31.58
C ARG A 756 -11.98 40.68 30.95
N GLY A 757 -12.17 39.64 31.76
CA GLY A 757 -12.23 38.24 31.32
C GLY A 757 -13.28 37.95 30.23
N TRP A 758 -14.39 38.68 30.18
CA TRP A 758 -15.35 38.58 29.07
C TRP A 758 -14.72 39.06 27.75
N LEU A 759 -14.20 40.30 27.70
CA LEU A 759 -13.60 40.84 26.47
C LEU A 759 -12.42 39.99 26.02
N GLN A 760 -11.53 39.60 26.94
CA GLN A 760 -10.37 38.77 26.63
C GLN A 760 -10.70 37.34 26.18
N ARG A 761 -11.92 36.84 26.45
CA ARG A 761 -12.40 35.51 26.03
C ARG A 761 -13.11 35.52 24.68
N PHE A 762 -13.79 36.63 24.34
CA PHE A 762 -14.70 36.71 23.19
C PHE A 762 -14.30 37.72 22.12
N PHE A 763 -13.32 38.60 22.37
CA PHE A 763 -12.86 39.61 21.41
C PHE A 763 -11.39 40.01 21.62
N ILE A 764 -10.92 40.97 20.82
CA ILE A 764 -9.60 41.59 20.93
C ILE A 764 -9.64 42.80 21.89
N GLU A 765 -8.54 43.07 22.60
CA GLU A 765 -8.43 44.26 23.46
C GLU A 765 -8.13 45.53 22.64
N PRO A 766 -8.54 46.74 23.11
CA PRO A 766 -8.47 47.97 22.30
C PRO A 766 -7.07 48.31 21.79
N GLU A 767 -6.02 48.05 22.56
CA GLU A 767 -4.63 48.30 22.17
C GLU A 767 -4.15 47.37 21.07
N ASP A 768 -4.41 46.06 21.22
CA ASP A 768 -4.05 45.06 20.23
C ASP A 768 -4.82 45.29 18.92
N LEU A 769 -6.08 45.71 19.00
CA LEU A 769 -6.86 46.13 17.82
C LEU A 769 -6.29 47.40 17.20
N SER A 770 -5.95 48.42 17.99
CA SER A 770 -5.38 49.67 17.47
C SER A 770 -4.07 49.45 16.71
N GLU A 771 -3.18 48.61 17.23
CA GLU A 771 -1.95 48.23 16.54
C GLU A 771 -2.27 47.38 15.29
N ALA A 772 -3.18 46.41 15.39
CA ALA A 772 -3.57 45.59 14.25
C ALA A 772 -4.22 46.42 13.12
N LEU A 773 -5.01 47.46 13.44
CA LEU A 773 -5.57 48.39 12.46
C LEU A 773 -4.52 49.36 11.90
N PHE A 774 -3.49 49.74 12.67
CA PHE A 774 -2.34 50.47 12.14
C PHE A 774 -1.56 49.62 11.12
N GLN A 775 -1.15 48.40 11.50
CA GLN A 775 -0.49 47.46 10.59
C GLN A 775 -1.37 47.12 9.38
N ALA A 776 -2.69 46.97 9.54
CA ALA A 776 -3.62 46.72 8.43
C ALA A 776 -3.69 47.86 7.41
N ARG A 777 -3.36 49.10 7.80
CA ARG A 777 -3.27 50.27 6.92
C ARG A 777 -1.87 50.44 6.32
N VAL A 778 -0.81 50.22 7.11
CA VAL A 778 0.59 50.21 6.61
C VAL A 778 0.79 49.16 5.51
N ASN A 779 0.10 48.02 5.59
CA ASN A 779 0.11 46.99 4.54
C ASN A 779 -0.90 47.24 3.41
N ALA A 780 -1.65 48.35 3.43
CA ALA A 780 -2.74 48.65 2.48
C ALA A 780 -2.47 49.86 1.56
N LEU A 781 -1.20 50.26 1.34
CA LEU A 781 -0.81 51.53 0.71
C LEU A 781 -1.48 51.92 -0.63
N LEU A 782 -2.05 50.96 -1.38
CA LEU A 782 -2.74 51.17 -2.66
C LEU A 782 -4.27 50.89 -2.60
N SER A 783 -4.84 50.72 -1.41
CA SER A 783 -6.23 50.30 -1.18
C SER A 783 -7.00 51.35 -0.36
N PRO A 784 -8.24 51.73 -0.77
CA PRO A 784 -9.09 52.64 0.02
C PRO A 784 -9.70 51.99 1.27
N LEU A 785 -9.52 50.67 1.44
CA LEU A 785 -9.89 49.90 2.62
C LEU A 785 -8.63 49.30 3.26
N GLY A 786 -8.61 49.21 4.60
CA GLY A 786 -7.57 48.45 5.29
C GLY A 786 -7.57 46.98 4.88
N LYS A 787 -6.42 46.29 5.01
CA LYS A 787 -6.37 44.82 4.84
C LYS A 787 -7.28 44.15 5.89
N PRO A 788 -8.02 43.08 5.56
CA PRO A 788 -8.81 42.33 6.53
C PRO A 788 -7.95 41.80 7.69
N LEU A 789 -8.47 41.94 8.91
CA LEU A 789 -7.91 41.42 10.15
C LEU A 789 -8.74 40.23 10.63
N TYR A 790 -8.15 39.04 10.62
CA TYR A 790 -8.67 37.86 11.28
C TYR A 790 -8.35 37.91 12.78
N ILE A 791 -9.33 37.58 13.62
CA ILE A 791 -9.24 37.64 15.08
C ILE A 791 -9.67 36.27 15.63
N ALA A 792 -8.69 35.46 16.04
CA ALA A 792 -8.90 34.17 16.69
C ALA A 792 -8.98 34.35 18.21
N VAL A 793 -10.12 33.99 18.80
CA VAL A 793 -10.45 34.25 20.21
C VAL A 793 -10.54 32.96 21.05
N PRO A 794 -10.27 33.00 22.38
CA PRO A 794 -10.20 31.81 23.24
C PRO A 794 -11.45 30.94 23.36
N ASP A 795 -12.62 31.42 22.96
CA ASP A 795 -13.86 30.64 22.96
C ASP A 795 -14.03 29.71 21.74
N GLY A 796 -13.11 29.80 20.77
CA GLY A 796 -13.10 29.01 19.55
C GLY A 796 -13.69 29.72 18.32
N ALA A 797 -14.19 30.96 18.43
CA ALA A 797 -14.59 31.73 17.26
C ALA A 797 -13.38 32.25 16.45
N LEU A 798 -13.63 32.45 15.16
CA LEU A 798 -12.75 33.20 14.25
C LEU A 798 -13.58 34.33 13.65
N LEU A 799 -13.15 35.56 13.85
CA LEU A 799 -13.82 36.76 13.34
C LEU A 799 -12.97 37.39 12.24
N ARG A 800 -13.58 38.16 11.34
CA ARG A 800 -12.92 39.02 10.36
C ARG A 800 -13.41 40.45 10.52
N TYR A 801 -12.49 41.39 10.68
CA TYR A 801 -12.79 42.82 10.66
C TYR A 801 -12.10 43.51 9.48
N GLN A 802 -12.79 44.41 8.78
CA GLN A 802 -12.20 45.30 7.80
C GLN A 802 -12.57 46.75 8.05
N SER A 803 -11.56 47.62 8.16
CA SER A 803 -11.75 49.05 8.43
C SER A 803 -12.09 49.82 7.14
N PRO A 804 -13.19 50.59 7.11
CA PRO A 804 -13.50 51.52 6.03
C PRO A 804 -12.66 52.80 6.16
N SER A 805 -11.82 53.04 5.14
CA SER A 805 -11.02 54.26 4.93
C SER A 805 -10.19 54.77 6.11
N THR A 806 -9.61 55.97 5.96
CA THR A 806 -8.76 56.68 6.92
C THR A 806 -9.58 57.55 7.89
N GLN A 807 -10.72 57.04 8.35
CA GLN A 807 -11.59 57.64 9.38
C GLN A 807 -12.10 56.60 10.38
N GLY A 808 -11.51 55.39 10.37
CA GLY A 808 -11.90 54.27 11.22
C GLY A 808 -11.56 54.44 12.71
N LEU A 809 -11.71 53.35 13.46
CA LEU A 809 -11.40 53.33 14.89
C LEU A 809 -9.95 53.71 15.19
N PHE A 810 -9.80 54.51 16.25
CA PHE A 810 -8.52 54.95 16.82
C PHE A 810 -7.66 55.84 15.89
N GLU A 811 -8.21 56.38 14.80
CA GLU A 811 -7.48 57.33 13.96
C GLU A 811 -7.47 58.74 14.55
N THR A 812 -6.34 59.44 14.42
CA THR A 812 -6.15 60.85 14.84
C THR A 812 -7.17 61.81 14.21
N ASN A 813 -7.66 61.47 13.02
CA ASN A 813 -8.65 62.24 12.26
C ASN A 813 -10.08 61.68 12.40
N SER A 814 -10.30 60.67 13.26
CA SER A 814 -11.64 60.17 13.58
C SER A 814 -12.30 61.01 14.68
N ILE A 815 -13.62 60.97 14.74
CA ILE A 815 -14.42 61.55 15.85
C ILE A 815 -14.45 60.57 17.06
N GLY A 816 -13.64 59.51 17.02
CA GLY A 816 -13.64 58.42 18.00
C GLY A 816 -12.65 58.60 19.16
N ASP A 817 -12.92 57.90 20.26
CA ASP A 817 -11.97 57.76 21.37
C ASP A 817 -10.66 57.09 20.92
N SER A 818 -9.52 57.57 21.44
CA SER A 818 -8.25 56.82 21.34
C SER A 818 -8.34 55.47 22.07
N ALA A 819 -7.52 54.49 21.68
CA ALA A 819 -7.50 53.17 22.33
C ALA A 819 -7.24 53.25 23.84
N ALA A 820 -6.37 54.17 24.28
CA ALA A 820 -6.11 54.43 25.70
C ALA A 820 -7.34 55.01 26.42
N THR A 821 -8.12 55.87 25.75
CA THR A 821 -9.39 56.42 26.25
C THR A 821 -10.48 55.35 26.32
N VAL A 822 -10.59 54.48 25.31
CA VAL A 822 -11.51 53.33 25.32
C VAL A 822 -11.16 52.37 26.46
N ARG A 823 -9.88 52.05 26.68
CA ARG A 823 -9.42 51.30 27.86
C ARG A 823 -9.82 51.98 29.16
N ALA A 824 -9.68 53.29 29.28
CA ALA A 824 -10.07 54.02 30.49
C ALA A 824 -11.58 53.88 30.75
N LYS A 825 -12.42 54.08 29.73
CA LYS A 825 -13.88 53.91 29.84
C LYS A 825 -14.29 52.46 30.18
N LEU A 826 -13.61 51.45 29.61
CA LEU A 826 -13.80 50.03 29.94
C LEU A 826 -13.35 49.69 31.37
N ASN A 827 -12.26 50.29 31.89
CA ASN A 827 -11.79 50.07 33.26
C ASN A 827 -12.70 50.73 34.31
N ILE A 828 -13.27 51.90 34.00
CA ILE A 828 -14.17 52.65 34.89
C ILE A 828 -15.62 52.12 34.81
N GLY A 829 -15.96 51.41 33.72
CA GLY A 829 -17.29 50.84 33.49
C GLY A 829 -18.28 51.76 32.77
N THR A 830 -17.84 52.96 32.35
CA THR A 830 -18.67 53.89 31.54
C THR A 830 -18.86 53.43 30.09
N LEU A 831 -18.07 52.45 29.64
CA LEU A 831 -18.29 51.68 28.43
C LEU A 831 -18.26 50.19 28.77
N THR A 832 -19.30 49.43 28.40
CA THR A 832 -19.30 47.97 28.59
C THR A 832 -18.58 47.25 27.44
N PRO A 833 -18.03 46.03 27.66
CA PRO A 833 -17.44 45.22 26.61
C PRO A 833 -18.37 44.97 25.41
N LEU A 834 -19.67 44.75 25.65
CA LEU A 834 -20.65 44.55 24.58
C LEU A 834 -20.90 45.83 23.77
N GLN A 835 -20.97 47.00 24.40
CA GLN A 835 -21.05 48.27 23.69
C GLN A 835 -19.78 48.53 22.87
N PHE A 836 -18.59 48.21 23.40
CA PHE A 836 -17.35 48.32 22.62
C PHE A 836 -17.38 47.43 21.36
N VAL A 837 -17.75 46.15 21.49
CA VAL A 837 -17.89 45.23 20.34
C VAL A 837 -18.93 45.73 19.32
N ARG A 838 -20.07 46.25 19.77
CA ARG A 838 -21.08 46.85 18.89
C ARG A 838 -20.58 48.11 18.19
N ASN A 839 -19.82 48.96 18.87
CA ASN A 839 -19.19 50.13 18.25
C ASN A 839 -18.18 49.71 17.16
N VAL A 840 -17.41 48.64 17.39
CA VAL A 840 -16.53 48.06 16.34
C VAL A 840 -17.35 47.53 15.15
N ALA A 841 -18.48 46.85 15.41
CA ALA A 841 -19.38 46.36 14.36
C ALA A 841 -20.13 47.48 13.59
N ILE A 842 -20.16 48.71 14.13
CA ILE A 842 -20.72 49.90 13.46
C ILE A 842 -19.63 50.64 12.67
N SER A 843 -18.40 50.71 13.20
CA SER A 843 -17.28 51.43 12.58
C SER A 843 -16.65 50.72 11.39
N GLY A 844 -17.02 49.47 11.10
CA GLY A 844 -16.46 48.71 9.99
C GLY A 844 -17.08 47.33 9.83
N ARG A 845 -16.64 46.60 8.80
CA ARG A 845 -17.21 45.29 8.45
C ARG A 845 -16.67 44.22 9.39
N LEU A 846 -17.42 43.92 10.46
CA LEU A 846 -17.16 42.79 11.35
C LEU A 846 -18.01 41.58 10.94
N GLU A 847 -17.40 40.41 10.81
CA GLU A 847 -18.03 39.16 10.37
C GLU A 847 -17.55 37.97 11.20
N VAL A 848 -18.43 37.00 11.44
CA VAL A 848 -18.09 35.70 12.04
C VAL A 848 -17.72 34.73 10.92
N VAL A 849 -16.47 34.26 10.92
CA VAL A 849 -15.89 33.29 9.97
C VAL A 849 -15.84 31.88 10.55
N GLN A 850 -15.88 31.72 11.87
CA GLN A 850 -16.16 30.44 12.53
C GLN A 850 -16.95 30.70 13.82
N THR A 851 -18.04 29.97 14.01
CA THR A 851 -18.93 30.14 15.17
C THR A 851 -18.34 29.60 16.48
N SER A 852 -18.80 30.18 17.59
CA SER A 852 -18.65 29.65 18.96
C SER A 852 -20.00 29.71 19.69
N PRO A 853 -20.10 29.29 20.97
CA PRO A 853 -21.31 29.51 21.76
C PRO A 853 -21.69 31.00 21.92
N CYS A 854 -20.71 31.91 21.93
CA CYS A 854 -20.94 33.36 22.03
C CYS A 854 -21.26 33.97 20.66
N TRP A 855 -20.47 33.59 19.64
CA TRP A 855 -20.59 33.99 18.24
C TRP A 855 -21.35 32.91 17.45
N ASP A 856 -22.65 32.80 17.70
CA ASP A 856 -23.44 31.61 17.36
C ASP A 856 -23.95 31.50 15.91
N ARG A 857 -23.63 32.48 15.05
CA ARG A 857 -24.01 32.52 13.63
C ARG A 857 -22.89 33.08 12.77
N GLU A 858 -22.63 32.45 11.62
CA GLU A 858 -21.70 33.00 10.61
C GLU A 858 -22.30 34.21 9.88
N GLY A 859 -21.44 35.07 9.33
CA GLY A 859 -21.82 36.27 8.58
C GLY A 859 -21.68 37.58 9.35
N THR A 860 -22.28 38.66 8.84
CA THR A 860 -22.07 40.04 9.31
C THR A 860 -22.63 40.30 10.70
N VAL A 861 -21.79 40.85 11.58
CA VAL A 861 -22.15 41.35 12.90
C VAL A 861 -22.68 42.77 12.76
N THR A 862 -23.85 43.06 13.33
CA THR A 862 -24.47 44.40 13.30
C THR A 862 -24.36 45.09 14.66
N GLY A 863 -24.60 46.40 14.71
CA GLY A 863 -24.71 47.15 15.98
C GLY A 863 -25.82 46.65 16.93
N LEU A 864 -26.75 45.82 16.44
CA LEU A 864 -27.80 45.16 17.24
C LEU A 864 -27.42 43.75 17.72
N TRP A 865 -26.27 43.21 17.30
CA TRP A 865 -25.83 41.85 17.64
C TRP A 865 -25.89 41.58 19.15
N MET A 866 -26.33 40.38 19.52
CA MET A 866 -26.38 39.90 20.90
C MET A 866 -25.54 38.63 21.02
N PRO A 867 -24.64 38.54 22.01
CA PRO A 867 -23.90 37.30 22.27
C PRO A 867 -24.88 36.20 22.70
N TYR A 868 -24.51 34.94 22.41
CA TYR A 868 -25.25 33.77 22.85
C TYR A 868 -26.72 33.72 22.38
N ALA A 869 -27.08 34.34 21.25
CA ALA A 869 -28.49 34.58 20.87
C ALA A 869 -29.38 33.31 20.96
N HIS A 870 -28.89 32.15 20.52
CA HIS A 870 -29.59 30.85 20.47
C HIS A 870 -29.04 29.84 21.50
N LEU A 871 -28.42 30.30 22.59
CA LEU A 871 -27.81 29.45 23.61
C LEU A 871 -28.83 28.51 24.28
N LEU A 872 -28.65 27.21 24.07
CA LEU A 872 -29.52 26.16 24.61
C LEU A 872 -29.22 25.82 26.08
N ARG A 873 -30.30 25.57 26.84
CA ARG A 873 -30.28 25.04 28.19
C ARG A 873 -29.42 23.77 28.31
N ARG A 874 -28.58 23.69 29.35
CA ARG A 874 -27.79 22.48 29.61
C ARG A 874 -28.67 21.32 30.08
N ARG A 875 -28.52 20.16 29.46
CA ARG A 875 -29.16 18.91 29.90
C ARG A 875 -28.50 18.40 31.18
N LEU A 876 -29.32 17.87 32.08
CA LEU A 876 -28.90 17.29 33.36
C LEU A 876 -29.25 15.80 33.43
N SER A 877 -28.58 15.10 34.33
CA SER A 877 -28.90 13.73 34.75
C SER A 877 -30.23 13.65 35.51
N PRO A 878 -30.74 12.43 35.79
CA PRO A 878 -31.60 12.18 36.93
C PRO A 878 -31.02 12.73 38.24
N ALA A 879 -31.88 12.89 39.25
CA ALA A 879 -31.49 13.25 40.59
C ALA A 879 -30.82 12.05 41.31
N PHE A 880 -29.73 12.30 42.03
CA PHE A 880 -29.03 11.32 42.85
C PHE A 880 -28.95 11.76 44.32
N VAL A 881 -28.93 10.78 45.23
CA VAL A 881 -28.76 11.04 46.68
C VAL A 881 -27.29 11.30 47.04
N SER A 882 -26.34 10.77 46.25
CA SER A 882 -24.90 11.02 46.39
C SER A 882 -24.32 11.75 45.18
N MET A 883 -23.35 12.63 45.46
CA MET A 883 -22.49 13.27 44.46
C MET A 883 -21.63 12.23 43.70
N ASP A 884 -21.22 11.15 44.39
CA ASP A 884 -20.46 10.05 43.78
C ASP A 884 -21.32 9.26 42.78
N ASP A 885 -22.63 9.07 43.04
CA ASP A 885 -23.54 8.40 42.10
C ASP A 885 -23.76 9.23 40.83
N ALA A 886 -23.86 10.56 40.96
CA ALA A 886 -23.92 11.46 39.82
C ALA A 886 -22.63 11.38 38.97
N ALA A 887 -21.45 11.32 39.61
CA ALA A 887 -20.19 11.11 38.90
C ALA A 887 -20.06 9.70 38.28
N LEU A 888 -20.60 8.66 38.92
CA LEU A 888 -20.69 7.29 38.37
C LEU A 888 -21.62 7.22 37.15
N TYR A 889 -22.73 7.96 37.14
CA TYR A 889 -23.61 8.10 35.99
C TYR A 889 -22.88 8.74 34.79
N VAL A 890 -22.09 9.79 35.02
CA VAL A 890 -21.22 10.40 34.00
C VAL A 890 -20.15 9.40 33.52
N ARG A 891 -19.52 8.65 34.43
CA ARG A 891 -18.50 7.64 34.07
C ARG A 891 -19.04 6.51 33.17
N ARG A 892 -20.35 6.26 33.17
CA ARG A 892 -21.03 5.31 32.26
C ARG A 892 -21.35 5.91 30.88
N ARG A 893 -21.32 7.24 30.73
CA ARG A 893 -21.57 7.97 29.47
C ARG A 893 -20.30 8.29 28.70
N VAL A 894 -19.25 8.68 29.41
CA VAL A 894 -17.94 8.96 28.80
C VAL A 894 -17.21 7.62 28.58
N PRO A 895 -16.92 7.19 27.34
CA PRO A 895 -16.19 5.95 27.10
C PRO A 895 -14.74 6.04 27.61
N THR A 896 -14.06 4.89 27.69
CA THR A 896 -12.62 4.83 28.03
C THR A 896 -11.72 5.34 26.91
N ASN A 897 -12.10 5.07 25.66
CA ASN A 897 -11.49 5.65 24.48
C ASN A 897 -12.27 6.91 24.06
N ILE A 898 -11.64 8.08 24.16
CA ILE A 898 -12.20 9.37 23.74
C ILE A 898 -11.15 10.15 22.93
N GLU A 899 -11.58 10.75 21.83
CA GLU A 899 -10.72 11.55 20.94
C GLU A 899 -10.49 12.99 21.42
N TYR A 900 -11.38 13.50 22.28
CA TYR A 900 -11.41 14.88 22.76
C TYR A 900 -11.51 14.92 24.28
N PRO A 901 -10.98 15.95 24.97
CA PRO A 901 -11.28 16.19 26.37
C PRO A 901 -12.78 16.48 26.58
N TYR A 902 -13.36 15.85 27.61
CA TYR A 902 -14.75 16.06 28.02
C TYR A 902 -14.81 16.54 29.46
N GLY A 903 -15.76 17.40 29.78
CA GLY A 903 -15.94 17.96 31.12
C GLY A 903 -17.36 18.41 31.42
N GLY A 904 -17.56 18.80 32.67
CA GLY A 904 -18.82 19.32 33.18
C GLY A 904 -18.84 19.42 34.70
N LEU A 905 -20.03 19.56 35.28
CA LEU A 905 -20.21 19.86 36.70
C LEU A 905 -21.22 18.92 37.35
N VAL A 906 -21.04 18.68 38.65
CA VAL A 906 -22.10 18.17 39.54
C VAL A 906 -22.65 19.35 40.33
N LEU A 907 -23.96 19.52 40.24
CA LEU A 907 -24.76 20.51 40.92
C LEU A 907 -25.46 19.86 42.13
N ARG A 908 -25.64 20.62 43.21
CA ARG A 908 -26.53 20.27 44.32
C ARG A 908 -27.72 21.22 44.34
N ARG A 909 -28.93 20.69 44.49
CA ARG A 909 -30.17 21.47 44.65
C ARG A 909 -30.46 21.75 46.14
N GLU A 910 -31.28 22.76 46.42
CA GLU A 910 -31.70 23.14 47.79
C GLU A 910 -32.22 21.97 48.63
N ASP A 911 -32.91 21.00 48.04
CA ASP A 911 -33.43 19.79 48.67
C ASP A 911 -32.37 18.70 48.91
N GLY A 912 -31.10 19.00 48.66
CA GLY A 912 -29.96 18.11 48.91
C GLY A 912 -29.59 17.17 47.77
N TRP A 913 -30.43 17.02 46.74
CA TRP A 913 -30.19 16.10 45.63
C TRP A 913 -29.11 16.62 44.66
N PHE A 914 -28.36 15.68 44.08
CA PHE A 914 -27.25 15.93 43.16
C PHE A 914 -27.63 15.65 41.70
N PHE A 915 -27.14 16.47 40.78
CA PHE A 915 -27.38 16.38 39.34
C PHE A 915 -26.06 16.61 38.61
N ALA A 916 -25.68 15.72 37.70
CA ALA A 916 -24.58 15.99 36.78
C ALA A 916 -25.11 16.72 35.53
N THR A 917 -24.29 17.58 34.92
CA THR A 917 -24.49 17.96 33.51
C THR A 917 -24.26 16.76 32.59
N GLU A 918 -24.77 16.80 31.37
CA GLU A 918 -24.27 15.93 30.30
C GLU A 918 -22.84 16.37 29.88
N PRO A 919 -21.93 15.44 29.49
CA PRO A 919 -20.56 15.78 29.09
C PRO A 919 -20.48 16.74 27.89
N LEU A 920 -19.72 17.82 28.04
CA LEU A 920 -19.41 18.76 26.96
C LEU A 920 -17.94 18.64 26.56
N ARG A 921 -17.61 18.93 25.30
CA ARG A 921 -16.20 19.10 24.90
C ARG A 921 -15.64 20.34 25.59
N VAL A 922 -14.47 20.18 26.21
CA VAL A 922 -13.73 21.24 26.91
C VAL A 922 -12.36 21.40 26.26
N PRO A 923 -11.73 22.59 26.31
CA PRO A 923 -10.45 22.81 25.65
C PRO A 923 -9.33 21.94 26.24
N ASP A 924 -9.37 21.67 27.55
CA ASP A 924 -8.41 20.79 28.24
C ASP A 924 -9.00 20.30 29.58
N ASP A 925 -8.22 19.51 30.33
CA ASP A 925 -8.57 18.90 31.63
C ASP A 925 -8.82 19.89 32.79
N SER A 926 -8.67 21.19 32.53
CA SER A 926 -8.97 22.28 33.47
C SER A 926 -9.66 23.42 32.74
N PHE A 927 -10.92 23.72 33.11
CA PHE A 927 -11.75 24.72 32.46
C PHE A 927 -12.47 25.64 33.48
N ASP A 928 -12.83 26.83 33.01
CA ASP A 928 -13.67 27.81 33.72
C ASP A 928 -15.10 27.28 33.86
N LEU A 929 -15.75 27.45 35.03
CA LEU A 929 -17.15 27.09 35.26
C LEU A 929 -18.06 27.73 34.19
N LYS A 930 -17.71 28.93 33.72
CA LYS A 930 -18.45 29.69 32.71
C LYS A 930 -18.42 29.06 31.30
N TRP A 931 -17.55 28.07 31.06
CA TRP A 931 -17.62 27.23 29.85
C TRP A 931 -18.88 26.33 29.87
N ILE A 932 -19.25 25.84 31.06
CA ILE A 932 -20.40 24.96 31.26
C ILE A 932 -21.67 25.79 31.48
N PHE A 933 -21.62 26.80 32.35
CA PHE A 933 -22.72 27.75 32.56
C PHE A 933 -22.24 29.21 32.38
N PRO A 934 -22.34 29.78 31.16
CA PRO A 934 -22.16 31.21 30.94
C PRO A 934 -23.15 32.03 31.79
N ASP A 935 -22.75 33.25 32.17
CA ASP A 935 -23.58 34.15 32.99
C ASP A 935 -24.92 34.45 32.29
N GLU A 936 -24.90 34.47 30.96
CA GLU A 936 -26.05 34.70 30.09
C GLU A 936 -27.16 33.63 30.24
N LEU A 937 -26.85 32.41 30.72
CA LEU A 937 -27.90 31.44 31.09
C LEU A 937 -28.67 31.86 32.35
N ALA A 938 -27.99 32.47 33.32
CA ALA A 938 -28.65 32.98 34.52
C ALA A 938 -29.51 34.20 34.19
N THR A 939 -29.00 35.14 33.39
CA THR A 939 -29.73 36.33 32.92
C THR A 939 -31.01 36.00 32.15
N ARG A 940 -31.06 34.84 31.47
CA ARG A 940 -32.23 34.37 30.72
C ARG A 940 -33.17 33.44 31.50
N GLY A 941 -32.84 33.07 32.74
CA GLY A 941 -33.59 32.08 33.52
C GLY A 941 -33.41 30.62 33.07
N GLU A 942 -32.47 30.35 32.15
CA GLU A 942 -32.17 29.02 31.61
C GLU A 942 -31.18 28.23 32.49
N HIS A 943 -30.47 28.90 33.40
CA HIS A 943 -29.71 28.22 34.44
C HIS A 943 -30.65 27.34 35.30
N PRO A 944 -30.27 26.09 35.64
CA PRO A 944 -31.10 25.24 36.50
C PRO A 944 -31.47 25.97 37.81
N PRO A 945 -32.76 26.08 38.15
CA PRO A 945 -33.20 26.87 39.30
C PRO A 945 -32.80 26.17 40.61
N ARG A 946 -32.43 26.97 41.62
CA ARG A 946 -32.16 26.49 42.99
C ARG A 946 -31.02 25.46 43.10
N THR A 947 -30.04 25.52 42.18
CA THR A 947 -28.86 24.63 42.18
C THR A 947 -27.55 25.39 42.27
N VAL A 948 -26.58 24.87 43.01
CA VAL A 948 -25.20 25.37 43.10
C VAL A 948 -24.19 24.32 42.60
N PRO A 949 -23.12 24.68 41.86
CA PRO A 949 -22.02 23.77 41.56
C PRO A 949 -21.30 23.32 42.84
N VAL A 950 -21.12 22.00 43.01
CA VAL A 950 -20.41 21.39 44.15
C VAL A 950 -19.22 20.54 43.72
N ALA A 951 -19.19 20.11 42.46
CA ALA A 951 -18.02 19.45 41.89
C ALA A 951 -17.85 19.76 40.40
N SER A 952 -16.63 19.57 39.90
CA SER A 952 -16.36 19.39 38.47
C SER A 952 -16.03 17.94 38.16
N TYR A 953 -16.24 17.53 36.92
CA TYR A 953 -15.72 16.26 36.38
C TYR A 953 -15.04 16.51 35.04
N TYR A 954 -14.05 15.68 34.70
CA TYR A 954 -13.37 15.73 33.41
C TYR A 954 -12.71 14.40 33.03
N ALA A 955 -12.48 14.23 31.72
CA ALA A 955 -11.86 13.08 31.07
C ALA A 955 -10.95 13.57 29.93
N ARG A 956 -9.83 12.90 29.66
CA ARG A 956 -8.91 13.21 28.55
C ARG A 956 -8.58 11.96 27.73
N PRO A 957 -8.20 12.09 26.45
CA PRO A 957 -7.73 10.98 25.62
C PRO A 957 -6.61 10.16 26.27
N ALA A 958 -6.56 8.87 25.94
CA ALA A 958 -5.34 8.08 26.13
C ALA A 958 -4.26 8.61 25.17
N GLN A 959 -3.02 8.69 25.65
CA GLN A 959 -1.93 9.32 24.90
C GLN A 959 -0.57 8.75 25.30
N GLN A 960 0.39 8.81 24.39
CA GLN A 960 1.81 8.58 24.64
C GLN A 960 2.56 9.90 24.86
N TRP A 961 3.74 9.86 25.47
CA TRP A 961 4.39 11.04 26.06
C TRP A 961 5.75 11.39 25.42
N PRO A 962 6.08 12.70 25.27
CA PRO A 962 7.33 13.17 24.69
C PRO A 962 8.48 13.22 25.73
N PHE A 963 8.56 12.24 26.63
CA PHE A 963 9.65 12.05 27.59
C PHE A 963 9.69 10.59 28.06
N ILE A 964 10.84 10.12 28.55
CA ILE A 964 11.02 8.72 28.96
C ILE A 964 10.23 8.41 30.22
N LEU A 965 9.48 7.30 30.16
CA LEU A 965 8.79 6.64 31.27
C LEU A 965 8.86 5.12 31.06
N SER A 966 8.93 4.33 32.14
CA SER A 966 8.72 2.88 32.02
C SER A 966 7.25 2.55 31.69
N PRO A 967 6.92 1.36 31.14
CA PRO A 967 5.54 1.02 30.78
C PRO A 967 4.54 1.15 31.94
N ALA A 968 4.95 0.79 33.15
CA ALA A 968 4.14 0.98 34.36
C ALA A 968 3.99 2.48 34.70
N GLN A 969 5.07 3.26 34.64
CA GLN A 969 5.02 4.70 34.91
C GLN A 969 4.18 5.46 33.88
N SER A 970 4.20 5.05 32.60
CA SER A 970 3.36 5.62 31.53
C SER A 970 1.86 5.40 31.83
N GLN A 971 1.46 4.21 32.29
CA GLN A 971 0.08 3.96 32.71
C GLN A 971 -0.31 4.76 33.96
N VAL A 972 0.59 4.92 34.94
CA VAL A 972 0.34 5.79 36.11
C VAL A 972 0.16 7.24 35.68
N TYR A 973 1.08 7.79 34.89
CA TYR A 973 1.06 9.17 34.41
C TYR A 973 -0.16 9.47 33.52
N GLY A 974 -0.58 8.51 32.70
CA GLY A 974 -1.80 8.62 31.89
C GLY A 974 -3.09 8.74 32.71
N ASN A 975 -3.14 8.15 33.90
CA ASN A 975 -4.37 8.00 34.68
C ASN A 975 -4.39 8.75 36.03
N LEU A 976 -3.39 9.59 36.34
CA LEU A 976 -3.35 10.49 37.50
C LEU A 976 -4.06 11.85 37.28
N PHE A 977 -4.34 12.57 38.37
CA PHE A 977 -4.70 14.00 38.33
C PHE A 977 -3.51 14.82 37.83
N SER A 978 -3.68 15.64 36.78
CA SER A 978 -2.61 16.49 36.27
C SER A 978 -2.25 17.63 37.23
N THR A 979 -1.02 18.14 37.13
CA THR A 979 -0.55 19.34 37.86
C THR A 979 -1.46 20.54 37.62
N ARG A 980 -1.99 20.68 36.40
CA ARG A 980 -2.98 21.70 36.01
C ARG A 980 -4.30 21.55 36.79
N ALA A 981 -4.80 20.32 36.95
CA ALA A 981 -5.98 20.07 37.77
C ALA A 981 -5.75 20.36 39.26
N LEU A 982 -4.58 20.01 39.81
CA LEU A 982 -4.21 20.40 41.19
C LEU A 982 -4.20 21.92 41.37
N ALA A 983 -3.69 22.66 40.37
CA ALA A 983 -3.61 24.12 40.41
C ALA A 983 -5.00 24.79 40.49
N GLN A 984 -6.04 24.18 39.90
CA GLN A 984 -7.42 24.65 40.04
C GLN A 984 -7.96 24.53 41.47
N VAL A 985 -7.59 23.47 42.21
CA VAL A 985 -8.08 23.23 43.59
C VAL A 985 -7.66 24.36 44.55
N PHE A 986 -6.50 24.99 44.31
CA PHE A 986 -5.99 26.11 45.11
C PHE A 986 -6.67 27.46 44.83
N LEU A 987 -7.53 27.58 43.81
CA LEU A 987 -8.25 28.83 43.53
C LEU A 987 -9.41 28.99 44.52
N THR A 988 -9.57 30.17 45.13
CA THR A 988 -10.49 30.42 46.27
C THR A 988 -11.91 29.90 46.04
N GLU A 989 -12.49 30.15 44.86
CA GLU A 989 -13.83 29.69 44.47
C GLU A 989 -13.94 28.16 44.35
N ARG A 990 -12.84 27.49 44.02
CA ARG A 990 -12.74 26.03 43.81
C ARG A 990 -12.34 25.26 45.07
N THR A 991 -11.76 25.91 46.08
CA THR A 991 -11.32 25.26 47.34
C THR A 991 -12.41 24.42 48.03
N ARG A 992 -13.69 24.79 47.83
CA ARG A 992 -14.86 24.11 48.41
C ARG A 992 -15.51 23.08 47.47
N MET A 993 -14.98 22.91 46.25
CA MET A 993 -15.50 21.98 45.25
C MET A 993 -14.73 20.65 45.24
N SER A 994 -15.45 19.55 45.02
CA SER A 994 -14.81 18.27 44.68
C SER A 994 -14.42 18.22 43.20
N HIS A 995 -13.35 17.50 42.87
CA HIS A 995 -12.86 17.39 41.50
C HIS A 995 -12.80 15.90 41.11
N TYR A 996 -13.60 15.49 40.12
CA TYR A 996 -13.68 14.11 39.65
C TYR A 996 -12.87 13.89 38.38
N TRP A 997 -11.99 12.90 38.42
CA TRP A 997 -11.19 12.47 37.28
C TRP A 997 -11.71 11.13 36.73
N LEU A 998 -11.92 11.07 35.42
CA LEU A 998 -12.43 9.91 34.68
C LEU A 998 -11.31 9.32 33.79
N PRO A 999 -10.33 8.62 34.37
CA PRO A 999 -9.21 8.03 33.63
C PRO A 999 -9.62 6.98 32.58
N ALA A 1000 -8.76 6.81 31.57
CA ALA A 1000 -8.96 5.90 30.44
C ALA A 1000 -8.93 4.41 30.86
N ASP A 1001 -8.26 4.07 31.97
CA ASP A 1001 -8.24 2.72 32.56
C ASP A 1001 -9.61 2.24 33.10
N GLY A 1002 -10.60 3.13 33.11
CA GLY A 1002 -11.97 2.84 33.56
C GLY A 1002 -12.26 3.16 35.02
N ALA A 1003 -11.31 3.65 35.81
CA ALA A 1003 -11.57 4.10 37.18
C ALA A 1003 -12.44 5.39 37.23
N LEU A 1004 -12.78 5.81 38.45
CA LEU A 1004 -13.31 7.14 38.77
C LEU A 1004 -12.66 7.57 40.09
N LEU A 1005 -11.96 8.70 40.06
CA LEU A 1005 -11.28 9.25 41.23
C LEU A 1005 -11.93 10.57 41.66
N ARG A 1006 -11.82 10.91 42.95
CA ARG A 1006 -12.27 12.19 43.52
C ARG A 1006 -11.14 12.84 44.32
N LEU A 1007 -10.95 14.13 44.13
CA LEU A 1007 -9.94 14.95 44.81
C LEU A 1007 -10.62 16.17 45.46
N ASN A 1008 -10.37 16.39 46.75
CA ASN A 1008 -10.81 17.57 47.49
C ASN A 1008 -9.61 18.24 48.17
N ALA A 1009 -9.68 19.55 48.37
CA ALA A 1009 -8.70 20.29 49.16
C ALA A 1009 -8.63 19.77 50.62
N ARG A 1010 -7.45 19.89 51.24
CA ARG A 1010 -7.25 19.79 52.70
C ARG A 1010 -6.68 21.11 53.26
N PRO A 1011 -7.48 22.18 53.40
CA PRO A 1011 -7.02 23.44 54.00
C PRO A 1011 -6.56 23.29 55.47
N GLU A 1012 -6.89 22.17 56.12
CA GLU A 1012 -6.45 21.79 57.46
C GLU A 1012 -5.02 21.21 57.52
N GLU A 1013 -4.43 20.84 56.38
CA GLU A 1013 -3.07 20.27 56.34
C GLU A 1013 -2.01 21.38 56.54
N LYS A 1014 -1.13 21.17 57.52
CA LYS A 1014 -0.15 22.18 57.97
C LYS A 1014 1.16 22.13 57.19
N ALA A 1015 1.50 21.00 56.57
CA ALA A 1015 2.73 20.82 55.82
C ALA A 1015 2.51 19.99 54.53
N PRO A 1016 1.68 20.44 53.58
CA PRO A 1016 1.36 19.67 52.38
C PRO A 1016 2.59 19.52 51.45
N LEU A 1017 2.84 18.29 50.97
CA LEU A 1017 3.95 17.97 50.06
C LEU A 1017 3.76 18.48 48.61
N VAL A 1018 2.67 19.19 48.34
CA VAL A 1018 2.39 19.91 47.09
C VAL A 1018 1.78 21.26 47.46
N THR A 1019 2.41 22.35 47.03
CA THR A 1019 1.95 23.72 47.29
C THR A 1019 1.54 24.43 46.01
N SER A 1020 0.94 25.61 46.14
CA SER A 1020 0.66 26.52 45.02
C SER A 1020 1.92 27.11 44.36
N VAL A 1021 3.11 26.94 44.95
CA VAL A 1021 4.42 27.35 44.40
C VAL A 1021 5.00 26.27 43.48
N ASP A 1022 4.63 25.00 43.69
CA ASP A 1022 5.11 23.90 42.86
C ASP A 1022 4.33 23.77 41.52
N LEU A 1023 3.29 24.60 41.34
CA LEU A 1023 2.27 24.53 40.29
C LEU A 1023 2.03 25.88 39.62
N VAL A 1024 1.53 25.87 38.38
CA VAL A 1024 1.16 27.12 37.66
C VAL A 1024 -0.33 27.44 37.87
N THR A 1025 -0.61 28.25 38.90
CA THR A 1025 -1.98 28.67 39.26
C THR A 1025 -2.57 29.78 38.39
N ARG A 1026 -1.73 30.48 37.60
CA ARG A 1026 -2.14 31.58 36.70
C ARG A 1026 -1.40 31.53 35.35
N PRO A 1027 -1.63 30.50 34.52
CA PRO A 1027 -1.03 30.41 33.19
C PRO A 1027 -1.48 31.56 32.27
N ARG A 1028 -0.63 31.90 31.30
CA ARG A 1028 -0.82 32.93 30.27
C ARG A 1028 -0.96 32.33 28.85
N ASN A 1029 -0.62 31.06 28.68
CA ASN A 1029 -0.79 30.28 27.44
C ASN A 1029 -1.00 28.77 27.74
N HIS A 1030 -1.08 27.95 26.66
CA HIS A 1030 -1.30 26.50 26.72
C HIS A 1030 -0.06 25.62 26.99
N HIS A 1031 1.09 26.22 27.33
CA HIS A 1031 2.34 25.51 27.63
C HIS A 1031 2.95 25.87 28.98
N ASP A 1032 2.66 27.06 29.56
CA ASP A 1032 3.23 27.54 30.84
C ASP A 1032 3.15 26.49 31.96
N TRP A 1033 2.08 25.69 32.04
CA TRP A 1033 1.93 24.62 33.05
C TRP A 1033 2.99 23.51 32.97
N LEU A 1034 3.57 23.27 31.79
CA LEU A 1034 4.68 22.33 31.59
C LEU A 1034 5.99 22.81 32.25
N ASN A 1035 6.05 24.08 32.62
CA ASN A 1035 7.21 24.73 33.23
C ASN A 1035 7.09 24.82 34.77
N GLY A 1036 5.90 24.48 35.31
CA GLY A 1036 5.66 24.32 36.74
C GLY A 1036 6.58 23.26 37.35
N ARG A 1037 7.15 23.56 38.52
CA ARG A 1037 8.20 22.73 39.16
C ARG A 1037 7.84 21.25 39.22
N LEU A 1038 6.63 20.93 39.69
CA LEU A 1038 6.21 19.54 39.88
C LEU A 1038 6.01 18.78 38.56
N GLU A 1039 5.66 19.49 37.48
CA GLU A 1039 5.52 18.94 36.13
C GLU A 1039 6.89 18.71 35.48
N ARG A 1040 7.79 19.67 35.62
CA ARG A 1040 9.18 19.54 35.18
C ARG A 1040 9.89 18.37 35.86
N MET A 1041 9.78 18.22 37.19
CA MET A 1041 10.34 17.07 37.91
C MET A 1041 9.81 15.71 37.40
N LEU A 1042 8.55 15.62 36.93
CA LEU A 1042 8.02 14.41 36.29
C LEU A 1042 8.61 14.18 34.91
N ARG A 1043 8.71 15.22 34.08
CA ARG A 1043 9.22 15.16 32.71
C ARG A 1043 10.72 14.90 32.66
N GLU A 1044 11.48 15.55 33.53
CA GLU A 1044 12.93 15.39 33.76
C GLU A 1044 13.24 14.07 34.50
N GLY A 1045 12.26 13.52 35.23
CA GLY A 1045 12.33 12.21 35.91
C GLY A 1045 12.96 12.24 37.30
N GLU A 1046 13.18 13.42 37.87
CA GLU A 1046 13.51 13.59 39.30
C GLU A 1046 12.39 13.07 40.22
N LEU A 1047 11.16 13.00 39.70
CA LEU A 1047 9.96 12.52 40.38
C LEU A 1047 9.33 11.38 39.59
N THR A 1048 9.00 10.27 40.25
CA THR A 1048 8.23 9.19 39.60
C THR A 1048 6.73 9.46 39.67
N PRO A 1049 5.92 9.06 38.67
CA PRO A 1049 4.47 9.19 38.72
C PRO A 1049 3.79 8.55 39.96
N THR A 1050 4.35 7.44 40.48
CA THR A 1050 3.85 6.80 41.71
C THR A 1050 4.13 7.63 42.96
N GLU A 1051 5.33 8.20 43.07
CA GLU A 1051 5.70 9.12 44.16
C GLU A 1051 4.84 10.41 44.12
N TYR A 1052 4.61 10.95 42.92
CA TYR A 1052 3.68 12.06 42.73
C TYR A 1052 2.27 11.76 43.27
N VAL A 1053 1.68 10.60 42.92
CA VAL A 1053 0.36 10.19 43.43
C VAL A 1053 0.34 10.12 44.96
N ASN A 1054 1.44 9.66 45.59
CA ASN A 1054 1.55 9.60 47.04
C ASN A 1054 1.70 10.99 47.69
N ARG A 1055 2.40 11.96 47.05
CA ARG A 1055 2.42 13.37 47.52
C ARG A 1055 1.06 14.02 47.40
N VAL A 1056 0.32 13.77 46.32
CA VAL A 1056 -1.06 14.23 46.12
C VAL A 1056 -2.01 13.62 47.16
N ALA A 1057 -1.89 12.33 47.48
CA ALA A 1057 -2.72 11.67 48.50
C ALA A 1057 -2.47 12.18 49.94
N GLN A 1058 -1.31 12.81 50.19
CA GLN A 1058 -1.00 13.48 51.45
C GLN A 1058 -1.53 14.93 51.45
N ALA A 1059 -1.20 15.72 50.44
CA ALA A 1059 -1.64 17.12 50.34
C ALA A 1059 -3.16 17.31 50.09
N PHE A 1060 -3.84 16.30 49.55
CA PHE A 1060 -5.26 16.36 49.17
C PHE A 1060 -6.03 15.10 49.59
N ALA A 1061 -7.35 15.22 49.73
CA ALA A 1061 -8.23 14.09 50.07
C ALA A 1061 -8.59 13.23 48.84
N LEU A 1062 -7.57 12.60 48.24
CA LEU A 1062 -7.71 11.70 47.08
C LEU A 1062 -8.45 10.40 47.47
N HIS A 1063 -9.47 10.05 46.67
CA HIS A 1063 -10.29 8.84 46.82
C HIS A 1063 -10.48 8.12 45.49
N VAL A 1064 -10.46 6.79 45.51
CA VAL A 1064 -10.95 5.93 44.43
C VAL A 1064 -12.45 5.70 44.67
N VAL A 1065 -13.30 6.18 43.77
CA VAL A 1065 -14.78 6.01 43.83
C VAL A 1065 -15.20 4.77 43.04
N LYS A 1066 -14.56 4.54 41.88
CA LYS A 1066 -14.64 3.28 41.12
C LYS A 1066 -13.22 2.79 40.87
N GLY A 1067 -12.96 1.53 41.24
CA GLY A 1067 -11.68 0.87 41.03
C GLY A 1067 -11.39 0.51 39.58
N SER A 1068 -10.12 0.16 39.32
CA SER A 1068 -9.60 -0.41 38.08
C SER A 1068 -8.47 -1.39 38.40
N ALA A 1069 -7.91 -2.04 37.37
CA ALA A 1069 -6.72 -2.87 37.52
C ALA A 1069 -5.48 -2.08 37.98
N LEU A 1070 -5.41 -0.77 37.70
CA LEU A 1070 -4.30 0.11 38.10
C LEU A 1070 -4.52 0.68 39.51
N TRP A 1071 -5.72 1.21 39.80
CA TRP A 1071 -6.02 1.93 41.04
C TRP A 1071 -6.44 1.05 42.22
N GLY A 1072 -6.85 -0.21 41.99
CA GLY A 1072 -7.28 -1.13 43.03
C GLY A 1072 -8.72 -0.89 43.52
N SER A 1073 -8.98 -1.23 44.79
CA SER A 1073 -10.31 -1.13 45.42
C SER A 1073 -10.77 0.33 45.65
N PRO A 1074 -12.09 0.62 45.64
CA PRO A 1074 -12.62 1.90 46.12
C PRO A 1074 -12.24 2.19 47.57
N GLY A 1075 -11.93 3.46 47.88
CA GLY A 1075 -11.49 3.91 49.20
C GLY A 1075 -10.60 5.17 49.17
N PRO A 1076 -10.20 5.69 50.35
CA PRO A 1076 -9.24 6.78 50.45
C PRO A 1076 -7.82 6.33 50.09
N VAL A 1077 -7.09 7.15 49.34
CA VAL A 1077 -5.70 6.88 48.96
C VAL A 1077 -4.76 7.40 50.07
N ARG A 1078 -3.70 6.65 50.41
CA ARG A 1078 -2.70 7.03 51.44
C ARG A 1078 -1.28 6.58 51.12
N ALA A 1079 -1.09 5.29 50.85
CA ALA A 1079 0.18 4.68 50.45
C ALA A 1079 -0.09 3.78 49.24
N TRP A 1080 -0.09 4.39 48.07
CA TRP A 1080 -0.52 3.80 46.82
C TRP A 1080 0.63 3.12 46.06
N GLN A 1081 0.33 1.99 45.45
CA GLN A 1081 1.17 1.29 44.49
C GLN A 1081 0.30 0.84 43.31
N PRO A 1082 0.76 1.00 42.06
CA PRO A 1082 0.01 0.60 40.88
C PRO A 1082 -0.11 -0.93 40.81
N PHE A 1083 -1.23 -1.41 40.26
CA PHE A 1083 -1.51 -2.84 40.03
C PHE A 1083 -1.62 -3.69 41.31
N MET A 1084 -1.81 -3.06 42.47
CA MET A 1084 -2.17 -3.74 43.71
C MET A 1084 -3.43 -4.59 43.53
N PRO A 1085 -3.38 -5.91 43.78
CA PRO A 1085 -4.52 -6.79 43.54
C PRO A 1085 -5.70 -6.45 44.47
N VAL A 1086 -6.90 -6.43 43.90
CA VAL A 1086 -8.15 -6.20 44.62
C VAL A 1086 -8.41 -7.37 45.58
N LEU A 1087 -7.98 -7.21 46.83
CA LEU A 1087 -8.34 -8.11 47.93
C LEU A 1087 -9.87 -8.06 48.13
N ARG A 1088 -10.56 -9.11 47.68
CA ARG A 1088 -11.97 -9.33 48.05
C ARG A 1088 -12.02 -9.54 49.56
N PRO A 1089 -12.83 -8.77 50.33
CA PRO A 1089 -12.97 -9.00 51.76
C PRO A 1089 -13.63 -10.37 51.98
N THR A 1090 -12.93 -11.26 52.69
CA THR A 1090 -13.48 -12.54 53.13
C THR A 1090 -14.68 -12.27 54.03
N MET A 1091 -15.85 -12.82 53.72
CA MET A 1091 -17.03 -12.69 54.58
C MET A 1091 -16.77 -13.39 55.93
N LEU A 1092 -16.61 -12.64 57.01
CA LEU A 1092 -16.83 -13.19 58.34
C LEU A 1092 -18.33 -13.47 58.50
N MET A 1093 -18.70 -14.74 58.51
CA MET A 1093 -20.04 -15.17 58.91
C MET A 1093 -20.22 -14.96 60.42
N CYS A 1094 -20.77 -13.80 60.81
CA CYS A 1094 -21.37 -13.66 62.13
C CYS A 1094 -22.60 -14.58 62.21
N ARG A 1095 -22.55 -15.59 63.08
CA ARG A 1095 -23.69 -16.46 63.37
C ARG A 1095 -24.81 -15.65 64.06
N PRO A 1096 -26.09 -15.89 63.73
CA PRO A 1096 -27.20 -15.21 64.41
C PRO A 1096 -27.51 -15.86 65.77
N THR A 1097 -27.65 -15.05 66.81
CA THR A 1097 -28.18 -15.48 68.11
C THR A 1097 -29.66 -15.10 68.18
N THR A 1098 -30.55 -16.09 68.23
CA THR A 1098 -32.01 -15.89 68.34
C THR A 1098 -32.44 -15.67 69.78
N ILE A 1099 -33.47 -14.85 70.01
CA ILE A 1099 -34.66 -15.16 70.84
C ILE A 1099 -35.68 -14.01 70.83
N ARG A 1100 -36.95 -14.35 70.55
CA ARG A 1100 -38.28 -13.86 71.02
C ARG A 1100 -38.49 -12.39 71.49
N CYS A 1101 -39.70 -11.81 71.45
CA CYS A 1101 -40.97 -12.03 70.73
C CYS A 1101 -41.92 -10.86 71.05
N ALA A 1102 -42.66 -10.35 70.07
CA ALA A 1102 -43.96 -9.68 70.26
C ALA A 1102 -44.74 -9.75 68.93
N ALA A 1103 -46.07 -9.82 68.99
CA ALA A 1103 -46.90 -10.03 67.79
C ALA A 1103 -48.23 -9.26 67.84
N ARG A 1104 -48.72 -8.83 66.66
CA ARG A 1104 -50.14 -8.78 66.31
C ARG A 1104 -50.34 -8.50 64.80
N CYS A 1105 -51.42 -9.08 64.25
CA CYS A 1105 -52.29 -8.66 63.13
C CYS A 1105 -51.76 -7.68 62.07
N MET A 1106 -51.99 -7.83 60.75
CA MET A 1106 -52.94 -8.67 59.97
C MET A 1106 -52.56 -8.60 58.46
N CYS A 1107 -53.12 -9.31 57.47
CA CYS A 1107 -54.18 -10.34 57.43
C CYS A 1107 -53.87 -11.46 56.39
N ARG A 1108 -54.29 -11.31 55.12
CA ARG A 1108 -54.10 -12.27 54.00
C ARG A 1108 -54.06 -11.55 52.62
N PRO A 1109 -53.39 -12.10 51.60
CA PRO A 1109 -53.64 -11.80 50.19
C PRO A 1109 -54.86 -12.59 49.67
N MET A 1110 -55.49 -12.13 48.58
CA MET A 1110 -56.51 -12.92 47.86
C MET A 1110 -56.48 -12.64 46.35
N THR A 1111 -56.67 -13.71 45.58
CA THR A 1111 -56.68 -13.76 44.10
C THR A 1111 -58.05 -13.37 43.52
N LEU A 1112 -58.09 -12.95 42.25
CA LEU A 1112 -58.99 -13.52 41.22
C LEU A 1112 -58.74 -12.94 39.81
N CYS A 1113 -59.34 -13.57 38.79
CA CYS A 1113 -59.28 -13.20 37.37
C CYS A 1113 -60.61 -12.61 36.89
N ALA A 1114 -60.62 -11.79 35.83
CA ALA A 1114 -61.67 -11.78 34.78
C ALA A 1114 -61.41 -10.75 33.64
N THR A 1115 -61.65 -11.17 32.39
CA THR A 1115 -62.21 -10.40 31.26
C THR A 1115 -63.73 -10.74 31.17
N PRO A 1116 -64.65 -10.07 30.40
CA PRO A 1116 -64.44 -9.42 29.07
C PRO A 1116 -65.35 -8.19 28.68
N MET A 1117 -65.18 -7.68 27.43
CA MET A 1117 -66.21 -7.07 26.52
C MET A 1117 -66.99 -5.78 26.96
N ASN A 1118 -67.60 -4.91 26.09
CA ASN A 1118 -67.67 -4.78 24.61
C ASN A 1118 -68.14 -3.35 24.16
N LEU A 1119 -67.88 -2.96 22.87
CA LEU A 1119 -68.64 -2.02 21.99
C LEU A 1119 -68.82 -0.52 22.44
N LEU A 1120 -68.94 0.56 21.63
CA LEU A 1120 -69.11 0.94 20.19
C LEU A 1120 -68.32 2.28 19.92
N ALA A 1121 -68.34 3.03 18.79
CA ALA A 1121 -68.26 2.80 17.33
C ALA A 1121 -68.20 4.19 16.56
N ARG A 1122 -67.99 4.21 15.22
CA ARG A 1122 -67.70 5.38 14.31
C ARG A 1122 -66.28 5.97 14.51
N GLY A 1123 -65.48 6.42 13.51
CA GLY A 1123 -65.55 6.42 12.02
C GLY A 1123 -64.76 7.63 11.44
N ALA A 1124 -64.18 7.67 10.22
CA ALA A 1124 -63.94 6.65 9.18
C ALA A 1124 -62.99 7.17 8.03
N ASN A 1125 -62.45 6.26 7.21
CA ASN A 1125 -61.95 6.37 5.81
C ASN A 1125 -60.58 7.00 5.39
N CYS A 1126 -60.03 6.38 4.33
CA CYS A 1126 -58.91 6.71 3.40
C CYS A 1126 -57.48 6.24 3.80
N SER A 1127 -56.82 5.18 3.29
CA SER A 1127 -56.56 4.63 1.91
C SER A 1127 -55.47 5.39 1.12
N LEU A 1128 -54.40 4.82 0.52
CA LEU A 1128 -54.12 3.47 -0.08
C LEU A 1128 -52.69 2.95 0.29
N ALA A 1129 -52.45 1.63 0.42
CA ALA A 1129 -51.87 0.63 -0.54
C ALA A 1129 -50.37 0.82 -0.94
N THR A 1130 -49.54 -0.21 -1.21
CA THR A 1130 -49.80 -1.61 -1.65
C THR A 1130 -48.73 -2.62 -1.11
N CYS A 1131 -49.02 -3.92 -1.10
CA CYS A 1131 -48.09 -5.02 -0.74
C CYS A 1131 -47.09 -5.39 -1.88
N TRP A 1132 -46.12 -6.29 -1.70
CA TRP A 1132 -46.16 -7.78 -1.78
C TRP A 1132 -44.83 -8.33 -1.16
N SER A 1133 -44.57 -9.60 -0.80
CA SER A 1133 -45.36 -10.85 -0.59
C SER A 1133 -44.45 -11.91 0.12
N ARG A 1134 -44.96 -13.10 0.49
CA ARG A 1134 -44.19 -14.31 0.90
C ARG A 1134 -44.87 -15.59 0.37
N PRO A 1135 -44.13 -16.71 0.23
CA PRO A 1135 -44.36 -17.87 1.13
C PRO A 1135 -43.06 -18.61 1.59
N ALA A 1136 -43.21 -19.73 2.31
CA ALA A 1136 -42.20 -20.65 2.85
C ALA A 1136 -42.77 -22.11 2.70
N PRO A 1137 -42.42 -23.20 3.46
CA PRO A 1137 -41.35 -23.49 4.45
C PRO A 1137 -40.69 -24.92 4.33
N GLY A 1138 -39.88 -25.33 5.32
CA GLY A 1138 -39.38 -26.73 5.56
C GLY A 1138 -38.07 -26.74 6.39
N VAL A 1139 -37.92 -27.24 7.63
CA VAL A 1139 -38.22 -28.56 8.27
C VAL A 1139 -37.24 -29.65 7.78
N SER A 1140 -36.44 -30.38 8.57
CA SER A 1140 -36.30 -30.54 10.05
C SER A 1140 -34.87 -31.00 10.49
N SER A 1141 -34.60 -31.02 11.81
CA SER A 1141 -33.48 -31.74 12.48
C SER A 1141 -34.01 -33.06 13.14
N PRO A 1142 -33.26 -34.01 13.79
CA PRO A 1142 -32.16 -33.76 14.76
C PRO A 1142 -31.02 -34.84 14.98
N ARG A 1143 -29.98 -34.42 15.75
CA ARG A 1143 -29.24 -35.16 16.82
C ARG A 1143 -28.53 -36.53 16.64
N CYS A 1144 -27.20 -36.45 16.87
CA CYS A 1144 -26.41 -37.15 17.92
C CYS A 1144 -25.85 -38.58 17.76
N ARG A 1145 -24.58 -38.70 18.22
CA ARG A 1145 -23.86 -39.88 18.78
C ARG A 1145 -23.59 -41.06 17.83
N SER A 1146 -22.47 -41.78 17.84
CA SER A 1146 -21.06 -41.66 18.30
C SER A 1146 -20.57 -43.09 18.50
N LEU A 1147 -19.45 -43.50 17.89
CA LEU A 1147 -18.48 -44.51 18.41
C LEU A 1147 -17.41 -44.84 17.35
N THR A 1148 -16.19 -45.09 17.81
CA THR A 1148 -15.05 -45.64 17.04
C THR A 1148 -14.98 -47.16 17.26
N PRO A 1149 -14.40 -47.96 16.33
CA PRO A 1149 -12.94 -48.14 16.30
C PRO A 1149 -12.31 -48.25 14.88
N GLY A 1150 -10.97 -48.30 14.82
CA GLY A 1150 -10.21 -48.87 13.70
C GLY A 1150 -10.07 -50.40 13.84
N PRO A 1151 -9.00 -51.08 13.33
CA PRO A 1151 -7.64 -50.54 13.17
C PRO A 1151 -6.81 -51.10 11.96
N THR A 1152 -5.47 -50.91 12.00
CA THR A 1152 -4.38 -51.75 11.41
C THR A 1152 -4.22 -51.91 9.89
N TRP A 1153 -3.01 -52.04 9.30
CA TRP A 1153 -1.63 -51.52 9.55
C TRP A 1153 -0.65 -52.17 8.53
N ARG A 1154 0.47 -51.47 8.17
CA ARG A 1154 1.78 -52.01 7.67
C ARG A 1154 1.83 -52.65 6.26
N ILE A 1155 2.96 -52.85 5.55
CA ILE A 1155 4.38 -52.35 5.47
C ILE A 1155 4.91 -52.81 4.07
N ASP A 1156 5.70 -52.09 3.26
CA ASP A 1156 7.18 -51.88 3.21
C ASP A 1156 7.47 -51.07 1.91
N GLY A 1157 8.60 -50.41 1.64
CA GLY A 1157 9.83 -50.15 2.40
C GLY A 1157 10.90 -49.47 1.51
N TYR A 1158 11.74 -48.58 2.08
CA TYR A 1158 13.03 -48.01 1.57
C TYR A 1158 13.06 -47.36 0.15
N SER A 1159 13.63 -46.17 -0.11
CA SER A 1159 14.32 -45.13 0.67
C SER A 1159 14.38 -43.83 -0.19
N ALA A 1160 15.04 -42.70 0.07
CA ALA A 1160 15.99 -42.26 1.10
C ALA A 1160 15.83 -40.74 1.44
N MET A 1161 16.94 -40.02 1.67
CA MET A 1161 17.07 -38.60 2.09
C MET A 1161 18.47 -38.08 1.69
N PRO A 1162 18.94 -36.81 1.96
CA PRO A 1162 18.45 -35.78 2.91
C PRO A 1162 18.40 -34.32 2.33
N VAL A 1163 18.20 -33.22 3.07
CA VAL A 1163 17.33 -32.78 4.22
C VAL A 1163 17.52 -31.26 4.35
N THR A 1164 16.46 -30.49 4.65
CA THR A 1164 16.40 -29.42 5.69
C THR A 1164 14.96 -28.87 5.73
N LEU A 1165 14.40 -28.69 6.93
CA LEU A 1165 12.99 -28.33 7.12
C LEU A 1165 12.82 -27.52 8.42
N ILE A 1166 12.12 -26.37 8.36
CA ILE A 1166 11.65 -25.63 9.54
C ILE A 1166 10.22 -25.14 9.27
N ALA A 1167 9.30 -25.48 10.18
CA ALA A 1167 7.96 -24.90 10.26
C ALA A 1167 7.54 -24.75 11.74
N MET A 1168 6.57 -23.84 11.99
CA MET A 1168 6.28 -23.23 13.29
C MET A 1168 5.81 -24.18 14.42
N PRO A 1169 6.05 -23.82 15.71
CA PRO A 1169 5.55 -24.53 16.88
C PRO A 1169 4.23 -23.94 17.42
N TRP A 1170 3.62 -24.55 18.45
CA TRP A 1170 3.01 -23.84 19.59
C TRP A 1170 2.76 -24.72 20.83
N ALA A 1171 2.61 -24.06 21.98
CA ALA A 1171 1.98 -24.52 23.24
C ALA A 1171 2.62 -25.64 24.12
N ALA A 1172 3.22 -25.19 25.24
CA ALA A 1172 2.68 -25.37 26.62
C ALA A 1172 3.53 -26.12 27.70
N CYS A 1173 3.49 -25.51 28.90
CA CYS A 1173 3.60 -26.09 30.26
C CYS A 1173 4.84 -26.88 30.71
N THR A 1174 5.53 -26.33 31.73
CA THR A 1174 6.32 -27.10 32.70
C THR A 1174 6.06 -26.63 34.13
N CYS A 1175 6.19 -27.53 35.10
CA CYS A 1175 6.12 -27.26 36.54
C CYS A 1175 7.28 -27.98 37.27
N VAL A 1176 7.88 -27.30 38.24
CA VAL A 1176 8.12 -27.77 39.64
C VAL A 1176 8.63 -29.23 39.78
N HIS A 1177 9.85 -29.56 40.25
CA HIS A 1177 10.47 -29.07 41.50
C HIS A 1177 11.97 -29.48 41.68
N ARG A 1178 12.69 -28.76 42.58
CA ARG A 1178 13.83 -29.16 43.46
C ARG A 1178 14.86 -30.22 42.99
N ARG A 1179 16.16 -29.86 43.10
CA ARG A 1179 17.05 -30.30 44.20
C ARG A 1179 18.38 -29.50 44.28
N CYS A 1180 18.91 -29.41 45.49
CA CYS A 1180 20.26 -28.97 45.90
C CYS A 1180 20.73 -29.99 47.00
N PRO A 1181 21.92 -29.90 47.66
CA PRO A 1181 22.98 -28.89 47.61
C PRO A 1181 24.43 -29.47 47.51
N ARG A 1182 25.47 -28.60 47.54
CA ARG A 1182 26.67 -28.78 48.40
C ARG A 1182 27.53 -27.50 48.52
N TRP A 1183 28.27 -27.38 49.62
CA TRP A 1183 29.34 -26.39 49.91
C TRP A 1183 30.74 -27.07 49.74
N CYS A 1184 31.95 -26.51 50.00
CA CYS A 1184 32.38 -25.30 50.74
C CYS A 1184 33.87 -24.93 50.51
N ARG A 1185 34.27 -23.68 50.86
CA ARG A 1185 35.66 -23.16 51.11
C ARG A 1185 36.55 -22.98 49.84
N ALA A 1186 37.58 -22.12 49.82
CA ALA A 1186 38.25 -21.38 50.90
C ALA A 1186 38.61 -19.90 50.56
N ARG A 1187 39.17 -19.18 51.56
CA ARG A 1187 39.80 -17.84 51.54
C ARG A 1187 41.20 -17.96 52.18
N PRO A 1188 42.20 -17.08 51.93
CA PRO A 1188 42.20 -15.66 52.38
C PRO A 1188 42.83 -14.70 51.30
N HIS A 1189 43.42 -13.51 51.50
CA HIS A 1189 43.84 -12.78 52.73
C HIS A 1189 43.89 -11.22 52.64
N ARG A 1190 45.02 -10.62 53.07
CA ARG A 1190 45.39 -9.21 53.39
C ARG A 1190 45.69 -8.33 52.16
N GLN A 1191 45.51 -7.00 52.14
CA GLN A 1191 46.12 -5.88 52.95
C GLN A 1191 47.66 -5.79 52.75
N ALA A 1192 48.35 -4.63 52.74
CA ALA A 1192 48.09 -3.23 53.16
C ALA A 1192 49.11 -2.27 52.42
N THR A 1193 49.18 -0.91 52.49
CA THR A 1193 48.40 0.22 53.09
C THR A 1193 48.87 1.58 52.53
N ALA A 1194 47.99 2.62 52.55
CA ALA A 1194 48.32 4.07 52.67
C ALA A 1194 49.03 4.79 51.46
N SER A 1195 49.15 6.13 51.37
CA SER A 1195 48.85 7.23 52.33
C SER A 1195 48.66 8.64 51.70
N ILE A 1196 48.28 9.62 52.55
CA ILE A 1196 48.50 11.10 52.47
C ILE A 1196 47.60 12.01 51.59
N LYS A 1197 46.84 12.87 52.31
CA LYS A 1197 46.50 14.32 52.16
C LYS A 1197 46.41 15.01 50.77
N GLY A 1198 45.46 15.94 50.63
CA GLY A 1198 45.63 17.09 49.70
C GLY A 1198 44.43 18.04 49.49
N TYR A 1199 44.47 19.20 50.15
CA TYR A 1199 43.50 20.33 50.13
C TYR A 1199 43.14 20.98 48.76
N PHE A 1200 41.89 21.49 48.66
CA PHE A 1200 41.43 22.78 48.09
C PHE A 1200 42.09 23.41 46.82
N CYS A 1201 41.29 23.64 45.77
CA CYS A 1201 40.84 24.97 45.23
C CYS A 1201 39.90 24.76 44.01
N ARG A 1202 38.81 25.52 43.78
CA ARG A 1202 38.70 26.91 43.25
C ARG A 1202 39.41 27.12 41.89
N HIS A 1203 38.84 27.82 40.91
CA HIS A 1203 37.47 28.33 40.67
C HIS A 1203 37.31 28.57 39.15
N GLY A 1204 36.08 28.61 38.65
CA GLY A 1204 35.71 28.83 37.25
C GLY A 1204 34.23 28.50 37.08
#